data_AF-M2TH41-F1
#
_entry.id   AF-M2TH41-F1
#
_cell.length_a   1.000
_cell.length_b   1.000
_cell.length_c   1.000
_cell.angle_alpha   90.00
_cell.angle_beta   90.00
_cell.angle_gamma   90.00
#
_symmetry.space_group_name_H-M   'P 1'
#
loop_
_entity.id
_entity.type
_entity.pdbx_description
1 polymer ?
#
loop_
_entity_poly.entity_id
_entity_poly.type
_entity_poly.pdbx_seq_one_letter_code
_entity_poly.pdbx_strand_id
1 'polypeptide(L)'
;MIVATMEHMHDEYLSSERPAWDERPAKRQRASAQLAREVGLMRNPTDRLTGFVGSASGIFFIRSVYGAVNRSRPVNPDVAQTPISDIVPGEDDHLPLVKPNSSERLWKEAEIIPDAPAPISFQEMVAFSASYFANWHPFYPFLHAPTVLGYFDEFAREGIPGGNSLGDLRMVILRAIHSTSLADHRQSNGYDRAQYPACLVFLTYESALDSLQAVLSRPTTTLALQAALSVQIFLVSMLRLNAASRVGGLITRMAVQLGLHRCPARFSAFSSDEKELRQRVFWSIYAMDRFLSQSMGLPLSLHDYDIDVCFPLTEHHVEAQSEHQNQLRLLHLLAQQARIRGEIIELRNKSVHFVQNDPTRATAITAKLSQWWNDVEDYIDPDEPHRASQYATMVLILLKHESLISFYRPALAASHKDVEYDVALQKCIGSARSIISNLHSAMKPESSRAEALSRSLSLLWPSCTWAVWISTFILFYAANGKHIAEALVTRLSEKSLQILEHLSQRGSAWPEASSAAIRDLRARMSYQTTQDASAVSLSDYTGEDGVTSISCNDFPTSSIQHDPIHPDKISRGTVEDQERAANPDSELLAGSGGVEPIFGIDDSYWNTYMTMEGTGGMTFSNPNSLDPFSGFDIPFWFDQEQHWDFTQ
;
A
#
# COMPACT_ATOMS: atom_id res chain seq x y z
N MET A 1 -17.16 34.48 63.68
CA MET A 1 -16.74 34.97 65.01
C MET A 1 -15.22 35.09 64.95
N ILE A 2 -14.64 36.29 65.10
CA ILE A 2 -13.20 36.57 65.36
C ILE A 2 -12.22 35.94 64.31
N VAL A 3 -11.60 36.62 63.33
CA VAL A 3 -11.18 38.03 63.08
C VAL A 3 -10.01 38.50 63.97
N ALA A 4 -9.07 39.29 63.39
CA ALA A 4 -7.89 39.94 64.00
C ALA A 4 -6.67 39.02 64.25
N THR A 5 -5.39 39.44 64.11
CA THR A 5 -4.75 40.75 63.70
C THR A 5 -3.31 40.43 63.21
N MET A 6 -2.76 41.06 62.16
CA MET A 6 -1.87 42.27 62.13
C MET A 6 -0.52 42.10 62.90
N GLU A 7 0.62 42.70 62.53
CA GLU A 7 0.83 44.00 61.85
C GLU A 7 2.21 44.20 61.14
N HIS A 8 2.28 45.25 60.31
CA HIS A 8 3.34 45.89 59.47
C HIS A 8 4.87 45.74 59.67
N MET A 9 5.63 45.81 58.57
CA MET A 9 6.41 46.99 58.04
C MET A 9 7.02 46.64 56.64
N HIS A 10 6.82 47.42 55.56
CA HIS A 10 7.52 48.66 55.12
C HIS A 10 9.05 48.50 54.93
N ASP A 11 9.71 48.90 53.82
CA ASP A 11 9.30 49.52 52.53
C ASP A 11 10.45 49.35 51.47
N GLU A 12 10.32 49.63 50.16
CA GLU A 12 9.18 50.13 49.35
C GLU A 12 8.90 49.17 48.13
N TYR A 13 8.91 49.44 46.80
CA TYR A 13 9.22 50.61 45.95
C TYR A 13 8.36 50.67 44.66
N LEU A 14 7.88 51.88 44.32
CA LEU A 14 7.25 52.40 43.07
C LEU A 14 7.15 51.47 41.82
N SER A 15 5.96 51.08 41.32
CA SER A 15 4.92 51.83 40.54
C SER A 15 5.15 51.85 39.00
N SER A 16 4.18 51.78 38.08
CA SER A 16 2.70 51.64 38.18
C SER A 16 2.06 51.11 36.85
N GLU A 17 0.78 50.69 36.96
CA GLU A 17 -0.29 50.80 35.95
C GLU A 17 -0.34 49.97 34.63
N ARG A 18 -1.60 49.79 34.19
CA ARG A 18 -2.10 49.32 32.88
C ARG A 18 -3.11 50.38 32.37
N PRO A 19 -3.70 50.24 31.18
CA PRO A 19 -3.09 50.13 29.85
C PRO A 19 -3.63 51.24 28.91
N ALA A 20 -2.90 51.62 27.87
CA ALA A 20 -3.38 52.59 26.85
C ALA A 20 -3.47 51.94 25.46
N TRP A 21 -4.61 52.14 24.78
CA TRP A 21 -4.76 51.85 23.35
C TRP A 21 -4.59 53.15 22.57
N ASP A 22 -3.43 53.36 21.93
CA ASP A 22 -3.31 54.04 20.61
C ASP A 22 -1.84 54.21 20.20
N GLU A 23 -1.33 53.32 19.36
CA GLU A 23 -0.21 53.64 18.47
C GLU A 23 -0.48 53.09 17.06
N ARG A 24 -0.24 53.92 16.04
CA ARG A 24 -0.48 53.57 14.64
C ARG A 24 0.62 52.65 14.13
N PRO A 25 0.31 51.57 13.37
CA PRO A 25 1.33 50.65 12.89
C PRO A 25 2.30 51.35 11.93
N ALA A 26 3.52 51.58 12.40
CA ALA A 26 4.64 52.00 11.55
C ALA A 26 4.87 50.98 10.42
N LYS A 27 5.39 51.44 9.28
CA LYS A 27 5.54 50.63 8.05
C LYS A 27 6.25 49.31 8.33
N ARG A 28 5.49 48.22 8.36
CA ARG A 28 5.98 46.84 8.49
C ARG A 28 6.98 46.57 7.35
N GLN A 29 8.27 46.56 7.66
CA GLN A 29 9.28 46.01 6.75
C GLN A 29 8.84 44.61 6.33
N ARG A 30 9.03 44.26 5.06
CA ARG A 30 8.79 42.88 4.59
C ARG A 30 9.77 41.97 5.32
N ALA A 31 9.27 41.30 6.36
CA ALA A 31 9.99 40.22 7.01
C ALA A 31 10.36 39.15 5.98
N SER A 32 11.49 38.49 6.21
CA SER A 32 12.05 37.48 5.30
C SER A 32 11.03 36.43 4.85
N ALA A 33 11.25 35.86 3.68
CA ALA A 33 10.39 34.84 3.09
C ALA A 33 10.09 33.74 4.11
N GLN A 34 8.81 33.56 4.45
CA GLN A 34 8.40 32.46 5.29
C GLN A 34 8.66 31.15 4.54
N LEU A 35 9.45 30.28 5.17
CA LEU A 35 9.69 28.91 4.71
C LEU A 35 8.34 28.26 4.36
N ALA A 36 8.24 27.61 3.20
CA ALA A 36 7.03 26.89 2.80
C ALA A 36 6.90 25.61 3.66
N ARG A 37 6.35 25.76 4.87
CA ARG A 37 6.22 24.67 5.86
C ARG A 37 5.02 23.80 5.52
N GLU A 38 5.23 22.49 5.53
CA GLU A 38 4.14 21.52 5.36
C GLU A 38 3.30 21.48 6.63
N VAL A 39 2.01 21.87 6.54
CA VAL A 39 1.05 21.87 7.66
C VAL A 39 -0.09 20.86 7.41
N GLY A 40 0.04 20.03 6.37
CA GLY A 40 -1.07 19.27 5.80
C GLY A 40 -2.03 20.14 4.98
N LEU A 41 -3.19 19.56 4.65
CA LEU A 41 -4.25 20.17 3.85
C LEU A 41 -5.61 19.93 4.52
N MET A 42 -6.36 21.01 4.73
CA MET A 42 -7.80 20.94 5.00
C MET A 42 -8.57 21.01 3.68
N ARG A 43 -9.55 20.12 3.49
CA ARG A 43 -10.55 20.27 2.41
C ARG A 43 -11.56 21.35 2.78
N ASN A 44 -12.14 21.98 1.76
CA ASN A 44 -13.00 23.16 1.93
C ASN A 44 -14.37 22.74 2.52
N PRO A 45 -14.88 23.36 3.60
CA PRO A 45 -16.21 23.04 4.16
C PRO A 45 -17.41 23.32 3.24
N THR A 46 -17.22 23.79 2.01
CA THR A 46 -18.26 23.80 0.97
C THR A 46 -18.39 22.47 0.21
N ASP A 47 -17.38 21.59 0.26
CA ASP A 47 -17.55 20.19 -0.10
C ASP A 47 -18.44 19.49 0.95
N ARG A 48 -19.16 18.43 0.55
CA ARG A 48 -20.09 17.71 1.43
C ARG A 48 -19.42 17.01 2.63
N LEU A 49 -18.09 16.96 2.64
CA LEU A 49 -17.27 16.30 3.65
C LEU A 49 -16.07 17.20 3.98
N THR A 50 -15.80 17.42 5.26
CA THR A 50 -14.58 18.05 5.74
C THR A 50 -13.53 16.99 6.03
N GLY A 51 -12.35 17.09 5.41
CA GLY A 51 -11.22 16.18 5.62
C GLY A 51 -9.92 16.92 5.93
N PHE A 52 -9.03 16.24 6.63
CA PHE A 52 -7.64 16.66 6.83
C PHE A 52 -6.70 15.58 6.26
N VAL A 53 -5.63 16.02 5.60
CA VAL A 53 -4.55 15.16 5.11
C VAL A 53 -3.22 15.73 5.55
N GLY A 54 -2.42 14.97 6.29
CA GLY A 54 -1.10 15.41 6.73
C GLY A 54 -0.01 15.25 5.67
N SER A 55 1.14 15.88 5.91
CA SER A 55 2.31 15.88 5.01
C SER A 55 2.84 14.49 4.67
N ALA A 56 2.79 13.53 5.61
CA ALA A 56 3.39 12.21 5.43
C ALA A 56 2.78 11.42 4.26
N SER A 57 1.49 11.66 3.96
CA SER A 57 0.79 11.12 2.78
C SER A 57 1.47 11.41 1.44
N GLY A 58 2.21 12.53 1.35
CA GLY A 58 2.80 13.04 0.11
C GLY A 58 1.98 14.13 -0.59
N ILE A 59 0.80 14.51 -0.08
CA ILE A 59 -0.07 15.56 -0.64
C ILE A 59 0.69 16.84 -1.03
N PHE A 60 1.59 17.31 -0.17
CA PHE A 60 2.33 18.54 -0.39
C PHE A 60 3.33 18.44 -1.56
N PHE A 61 4.10 17.34 -1.61
CA PHE A 61 5.00 17.06 -2.73
C PHE A 61 4.24 16.88 -4.06
N ILE A 62 3.11 16.17 -4.06
CA ILE A 62 2.27 15.96 -5.25
C ILE A 62 1.78 17.29 -5.83
N ARG A 63 1.34 18.21 -4.97
CA ARG A 63 1.00 19.59 -5.36
C ARG A 63 2.21 20.40 -5.84
N SER A 64 3.41 20.11 -5.31
CA SER A 64 4.66 20.69 -5.82
C SER A 64 5.01 20.19 -7.22
N VAL A 65 4.75 18.91 -7.56
CA VAL A 65 4.93 18.38 -8.93
C VAL A 65 3.96 19.05 -9.90
N TYR A 66 2.66 19.08 -9.58
CA TYR A 66 1.68 19.78 -10.43
C TYR A 66 2.01 21.27 -10.54
N GLY A 67 2.43 21.92 -9.45
CA GLY A 67 2.85 23.32 -9.45
C GLY A 67 4.12 23.60 -10.29
N ALA A 68 5.04 22.64 -10.39
CA ALA A 68 6.22 22.73 -11.25
C ALA A 68 5.85 22.58 -12.73
N VAL A 69 5.07 21.55 -13.08
CA VAL A 69 4.65 21.25 -14.46
C VAL A 69 3.70 22.32 -15.02
N ASN A 70 2.81 22.88 -14.18
CA ASN A 70 1.83 23.88 -14.61
C ASN A 70 2.42 25.29 -14.83
N ARG A 71 3.61 25.60 -14.30
CA ARG A 71 4.25 26.91 -14.51
C ARG A 71 4.62 27.19 -15.97
N SER A 72 4.62 26.18 -16.83
CA SER A 72 4.91 26.28 -18.26
C SER A 72 3.69 26.60 -19.13
N ARG A 73 2.50 26.93 -18.56
CA ARG A 73 1.29 27.17 -19.37
C ARG A 73 0.32 28.23 -18.78
N PRO A 74 -0.21 29.18 -19.57
CA PRO A 74 -1.41 29.94 -19.21
C PRO A 74 -2.66 29.05 -19.35
N VAL A 75 -3.47 28.96 -18.28
CA VAL A 75 -4.65 28.09 -18.23
C VAL A 75 -5.75 28.64 -19.13
N ASN A 76 -6.27 27.79 -20.03
CA ASN A 76 -7.50 28.04 -20.78
C ASN A 76 -8.64 27.28 -20.06
N PRO A 77 -9.70 27.94 -19.56
CA PRO A 77 -10.56 27.37 -18.51
C PRO A 77 -11.42 26.18 -18.96
N ASP A 78 -11.85 26.12 -20.22
CA ASP A 78 -12.95 25.24 -20.65
C ASP A 78 -12.58 23.77 -20.91
N VAL A 79 -11.35 23.34 -20.62
CA VAL A 79 -10.84 21.97 -20.92
C VAL A 79 -10.42 21.20 -19.66
N ALA A 80 -10.76 21.68 -18.47
CA ALA A 80 -10.38 21.07 -17.19
C ALA A 80 -11.30 19.89 -16.77
N GLN A 81 -11.49 18.89 -17.63
CA GLN A 81 -12.26 17.66 -17.31
C GLN A 81 -11.37 16.54 -16.74
N THR A 82 -10.79 16.77 -15.56
CA THR A 82 -10.31 15.70 -14.67
C THR A 82 -10.80 15.95 -13.25
N PRO A 83 -11.26 14.92 -12.50
CA PRO A 83 -11.78 15.11 -11.16
C PRO A 83 -10.63 15.39 -10.17
N ILE A 84 -10.54 16.65 -9.70
CA ILE A 84 -9.75 17.13 -8.56
C ILE A 84 -8.33 16.53 -8.52
N SER A 85 -7.37 17.17 -9.22
CA SER A 85 -5.95 16.77 -9.39
C SER A 85 -5.11 16.57 -8.11
N ASP A 86 -5.72 16.70 -6.95
CA ASP A 86 -5.04 16.93 -5.67
C ASP A 86 -5.39 15.86 -4.62
N ILE A 87 -6.04 14.73 -4.97
CA ILE A 87 -6.46 13.69 -4.01
C ILE A 87 -5.39 12.61 -3.80
N VAL A 88 -5.20 12.10 -2.57
CA VAL A 88 -4.23 11.05 -2.22
C VAL A 88 -4.88 9.79 -1.60
N PRO A 89 -4.30 8.58 -1.77
CA PRO A 89 -4.70 7.39 -1.03
C PRO A 89 -4.68 7.64 0.47
N GLY A 90 -5.86 7.55 1.10
CA GLY A 90 -6.14 8.14 2.41
C GLY A 90 -7.36 9.06 2.42
N GLU A 91 -7.83 9.49 1.24
CA GLU A 91 -9.02 10.33 1.08
C GLU A 91 -10.19 9.57 0.44
N ASP A 92 -10.42 8.32 0.84
CA ASP A 92 -11.37 7.44 0.12
C ASP A 92 -12.82 7.94 0.17
N ASP A 93 -13.19 8.74 1.17
CA ASP A 93 -14.50 9.41 1.24
C ASP A 93 -14.62 10.63 0.28
N HIS A 94 -13.52 11.15 -0.26
CA HIS A 94 -13.48 12.27 -1.22
C HIS A 94 -13.38 11.84 -2.70
N LEU A 95 -13.13 10.56 -2.97
CA LEU A 95 -13.33 10.02 -4.32
C LEU A 95 -14.79 10.28 -4.73
N PRO A 96 -15.08 10.55 -6.02
CA PRO A 96 -16.46 10.71 -6.47
C PRO A 96 -17.26 9.47 -6.06
N LEU A 97 -18.27 9.66 -5.20
CA LEU A 97 -19.21 8.61 -4.83
C LEU A 97 -19.67 7.93 -6.11
N VAL A 98 -19.21 6.69 -6.31
CA VAL A 98 -19.54 5.85 -7.46
C VAL A 98 -21.06 5.84 -7.54
N LYS A 99 -21.61 6.45 -8.61
CA LYS A 99 -23.02 6.89 -8.62
C LYS A 99 -23.90 5.72 -8.20
N PRO A 100 -24.71 5.86 -7.13
CA PRO A 100 -25.52 4.75 -6.64
C PRO A 100 -26.38 4.23 -7.79
N ASN A 101 -26.05 3.00 -8.22
CA ASN A 101 -26.62 2.15 -9.28
C ASN A 101 -25.57 1.34 -10.07
N SER A 102 -24.25 1.60 -9.99
CA SER A 102 -23.23 0.67 -10.53
C SER A 102 -22.78 -0.35 -9.47
N SER A 103 -23.77 -1.09 -8.94
CA SER A 103 -23.73 -2.01 -7.80
C SER A 103 -23.44 -1.38 -6.42
N GLU A 104 -24.33 -1.65 -5.47
CA GLU A 104 -24.16 -1.40 -4.02
C GLU A 104 -23.35 -2.53 -3.35
N ARG A 105 -22.78 -3.44 -4.14
CA ARG A 105 -22.17 -4.69 -3.70
C ARG A 105 -20.67 -4.67 -3.92
N LEU A 106 -19.92 -5.15 -2.95
CA LEU A 106 -18.47 -5.27 -3.01
C LEU A 106 -17.98 -6.32 -4.04
N TRP A 107 -18.85 -7.29 -4.32
CA TRP A 107 -18.59 -8.47 -5.14
C TRP A 107 -19.45 -8.49 -6.39
N LYS A 108 -18.89 -9.00 -7.48
CA LYS A 108 -19.62 -9.26 -8.74
C LYS A 108 -20.59 -10.41 -8.49
N GLU A 109 -21.74 -10.42 -9.18
CA GLU A 109 -22.75 -11.48 -8.96
C GLU A 109 -22.22 -12.89 -9.26
N ALA A 110 -21.23 -13.03 -10.16
CA ALA A 110 -20.58 -14.29 -10.46
C ALA A 110 -19.51 -14.74 -9.44
N GLU A 111 -19.15 -13.89 -8.47
CA GLU A 111 -18.16 -14.20 -7.41
C GLU A 111 -18.83 -14.75 -6.14
N ILE A 112 -20.16 -14.61 -6.00
CA ILE A 112 -20.90 -14.94 -4.78
C ILE A 112 -21.99 -15.97 -5.04
N ILE A 113 -22.02 -17.03 -4.24
CA ILE A 113 -23.13 -17.96 -4.14
C ILE A 113 -24.15 -17.35 -3.16
N PRO A 114 -25.42 -17.11 -3.56
CA PRO A 114 -26.48 -16.76 -2.61
C PRO A 114 -26.65 -17.86 -1.54
N ASP A 115 -27.16 -17.53 -0.35
CA ASP A 115 -27.25 -18.45 0.79
C ASP A 115 -28.32 -19.55 0.63
N ALA A 116 -28.08 -20.48 -0.30
CA ALA A 116 -28.67 -21.80 -0.42
C ALA A 116 -27.89 -22.64 -1.47
N PRO A 117 -26.84 -23.37 -1.04
CA PRO A 117 -26.87 -24.82 -1.31
C PRO A 117 -26.46 -25.64 -0.07
N ALA A 118 -25.70 -26.73 -0.26
CA ALA A 118 -25.29 -27.71 0.76
C ALA A 118 -24.44 -27.11 1.91
N PRO A 119 -24.34 -27.79 3.08
CA PRO A 119 -23.42 -27.38 4.14
C PRO A 119 -21.98 -27.31 3.63
N ILE A 120 -21.31 -26.21 3.95
CA ILE A 120 -19.95 -25.91 3.52
C ILE A 120 -18.96 -26.75 4.34
N SER A 121 -18.11 -27.52 3.67
CA SER A 121 -17.14 -28.41 4.32
C SER A 121 -15.96 -27.66 4.95
N PHE A 122 -15.27 -28.33 5.87
CA PHE A 122 -14.01 -27.83 6.43
C PHE A 122 -12.96 -27.57 5.33
N GLN A 123 -12.87 -28.45 4.33
CA GLN A 123 -11.96 -28.30 3.19
C GLN A 123 -12.26 -27.03 2.37
N GLU A 124 -13.54 -26.71 2.15
CA GLU A 124 -13.94 -25.47 1.48
C GLU A 124 -13.58 -24.23 2.30
N MET A 125 -13.82 -24.23 3.62
CA MET A 125 -13.39 -23.13 4.52
C MET A 125 -11.87 -22.90 4.48
N VAL A 126 -11.08 -23.97 4.42
CA VAL A 126 -9.61 -23.89 4.25
C VAL A 126 -9.25 -23.34 2.86
N ALA A 127 -9.87 -23.83 1.79
CA ALA A 127 -9.60 -23.35 0.42
C ALA A 127 -9.97 -21.86 0.24
N PHE A 128 -11.11 -21.42 0.79
CA PHE A 128 -11.56 -20.03 0.76
C PHE A 128 -10.77 -19.08 1.68
N SER A 129 -9.84 -19.59 2.50
CA SER A 129 -8.98 -18.78 3.37
C SER A 129 -7.49 -18.84 3.01
N ALA A 130 -7.11 -19.62 1.99
CA ALA A 130 -5.72 -19.87 1.62
C ALA A 130 -4.91 -18.60 1.34
N SER A 131 -5.44 -17.62 0.58
CA SER A 131 -4.71 -16.36 0.30
C SER A 131 -4.47 -15.53 1.56
N TYR A 132 -5.42 -15.50 2.50
CA TYR A 132 -5.21 -14.80 3.77
C TYR A 132 -4.05 -15.40 4.57
N PHE A 133 -3.99 -16.72 4.69
CA PHE A 133 -2.92 -17.40 5.43
C PHE A 133 -1.57 -17.36 4.71
N ALA A 134 -1.54 -17.35 3.37
CA ALA A 134 -0.30 -17.21 2.60
C ALA A 134 0.26 -15.77 2.60
N ASN A 135 -0.61 -14.75 2.51
CA ASN A 135 -0.18 -13.39 2.16
C ASN A 135 -0.35 -12.34 3.27
N TRP A 136 -1.21 -12.57 4.27
CA TRP A 136 -1.51 -11.58 5.32
C TRP A 136 -1.11 -12.05 6.71
N HIS A 137 -1.41 -13.30 7.06
CA HIS A 137 -1.07 -13.88 8.36
C HIS A 137 0.43 -13.87 8.70
N PRO A 138 1.39 -14.11 7.77
CA PRO A 138 2.82 -14.11 8.10
C PRO A 138 3.37 -12.73 8.51
N PHE A 139 2.74 -11.65 8.04
CA PHE A 139 3.06 -10.27 8.42
C PHE A 139 2.31 -9.85 9.68
N TYR A 140 1.08 -10.33 9.85
CA TYR A 140 0.19 -9.98 10.95
C TYR A 140 -0.35 -11.26 11.63
N PRO A 141 0.47 -12.02 12.40
CA PRO A 141 0.06 -13.29 13.00
C PRO A 141 -0.70 -13.09 14.32
N PHE A 142 -1.62 -12.12 14.38
CA PHE A 142 -2.44 -11.80 15.56
C PHE A 142 -3.55 -12.84 15.82
N LEU A 143 -3.77 -13.77 14.90
CA LEU A 143 -4.65 -14.93 15.05
C LEU A 143 -3.80 -16.19 15.28
N HIS A 144 -4.22 -17.04 16.21
CA HIS A 144 -3.66 -18.39 16.35
C HIS A 144 -4.35 -19.32 15.34
N ALA A 145 -3.59 -19.86 14.38
CA ALA A 145 -4.17 -20.56 13.23
C ALA A 145 -5.01 -21.81 13.63
N PRO A 146 -4.58 -22.71 14.54
CA PRO A 146 -5.41 -23.82 15.02
C PRO A 146 -6.74 -23.37 15.63
N THR A 147 -6.78 -22.22 16.30
CA THR A 147 -8.02 -21.68 16.87
C THR A 147 -8.98 -21.21 15.77
N VAL A 148 -8.47 -20.73 14.64
CA VAL A 148 -9.29 -20.39 13.47
C VAL A 148 -9.76 -21.65 12.73
N LEU A 149 -8.91 -22.68 12.59
CA LEU A 149 -9.32 -23.99 12.06
C LEU A 149 -10.42 -24.62 12.94
N GLY A 150 -10.33 -24.48 14.26
CA GLY A 150 -11.40 -24.87 15.17
C GLY A 150 -12.73 -24.14 14.88
N TYR A 151 -12.70 -22.87 14.49
CA TYR A 151 -13.90 -22.14 14.04
C TYR A 151 -14.42 -22.62 12.66
N PHE A 152 -13.55 -23.18 11.81
CA PHE A 152 -13.97 -23.79 10.54
C PHE A 152 -14.70 -25.12 10.78
N ASP A 153 -14.20 -25.96 11.70
CA ASP A 153 -14.90 -27.22 12.08
C ASP A 153 -16.23 -26.94 12.78
N GLU A 154 -16.27 -26.00 13.74
CA GLU A 154 -17.50 -25.52 14.37
C GLU A 154 -18.55 -25.12 13.32
N PHE A 155 -18.15 -24.31 12.33
CA PHE A 155 -19.02 -23.83 11.26
C PHE A 155 -19.45 -24.93 10.28
N ALA A 156 -18.54 -25.84 9.90
CA ALA A 156 -18.85 -26.95 8.99
C ALA A 156 -19.80 -27.97 9.63
N ARG A 157 -19.71 -28.16 10.95
CA ARG A 157 -20.57 -29.07 11.73
C ARG A 157 -21.95 -28.49 12.01
N GLU A 158 -22.04 -27.22 12.38
CA GLU A 158 -23.29 -26.57 12.80
C GLU A 158 -24.03 -25.84 11.67
N GLY A 159 -23.34 -25.56 10.56
CA GLY A 159 -23.87 -24.89 9.37
C GLY A 159 -24.05 -23.37 9.54
N ILE A 160 -24.79 -22.75 8.63
CA ILE A 160 -25.06 -21.31 8.65
C ILE A 160 -25.89 -20.98 9.92
N PRO A 161 -25.39 -20.15 10.86
CA PRO A 161 -26.09 -19.91 12.12
C PRO A 161 -27.47 -19.29 11.93
N GLY A 162 -28.51 -20.02 12.36
CA GLY A 162 -29.92 -19.62 12.32
C GLY A 162 -30.25 -18.46 13.27
N GLY A 163 -29.77 -17.25 12.95
CA GLY A 163 -29.91 -16.05 13.77
C GLY A 163 -28.68 -15.79 14.65
N ASN A 164 -27.55 -15.41 14.04
CA ASN A 164 -26.37 -14.82 14.70
C ASN A 164 -25.66 -15.66 15.78
N SER A 165 -25.94 -16.97 15.91
CA SER A 165 -25.37 -17.81 16.96
C SER A 165 -24.30 -18.79 16.50
N LEU A 166 -23.07 -18.28 16.28
CA LEU A 166 -21.89 -18.99 16.80
C LEU A 166 -20.87 -17.99 17.36
N GLY A 167 -21.38 -17.14 18.26
CA GLY A 167 -20.60 -16.16 19.01
C GLY A 167 -20.11 -14.96 18.20
N ASP A 168 -21.01 -14.26 17.49
CA ASP A 168 -20.82 -12.96 16.77
C ASP A 168 -19.42 -12.70 16.18
N LEU A 169 -18.48 -12.32 17.04
CA LEU A 169 -17.08 -11.96 16.77
C LEU A 169 -16.29 -13.05 16.05
N ARG A 170 -16.58 -14.34 16.29
CA ARG A 170 -15.96 -15.44 15.51
C ARG A 170 -16.34 -15.32 14.02
N MET A 171 -17.63 -15.13 13.74
CA MET A 171 -18.13 -14.93 12.37
C MET A 171 -17.57 -13.65 11.72
N VAL A 172 -17.26 -12.62 12.51
CA VAL A 172 -16.56 -11.40 12.04
C VAL A 172 -15.13 -11.70 11.59
N ILE A 173 -14.39 -12.52 12.36
CA ILE A 173 -13.04 -12.98 11.97
C ILE A 173 -13.12 -13.82 10.69
N LEU A 174 -14.02 -14.81 10.65
CA LEU A 174 -14.24 -15.65 9.47
C LEU A 174 -14.55 -14.80 8.22
N ARG A 175 -15.50 -13.86 8.32
CA ARG A 175 -15.87 -12.97 7.21
C ARG A 175 -14.74 -12.10 6.72
N ALA A 176 -13.91 -11.57 7.61
CA ALA A 176 -12.76 -10.76 7.23
C ALA A 176 -11.68 -11.57 6.49
N ILE A 177 -11.39 -12.80 6.94
CA ILE A 177 -10.43 -13.72 6.30
C ILE A 177 -10.87 -14.08 4.88
N HIS A 178 -12.13 -14.50 4.72
CA HIS A 178 -12.71 -14.91 3.45
C HIS A 178 -12.90 -13.72 2.48
N SER A 179 -13.37 -12.57 2.98
CA SER A 179 -13.48 -11.34 2.18
C SER A 179 -12.12 -10.86 1.67
N THR A 180 -11.06 -10.98 2.48
CA THR A 180 -9.70 -10.64 2.04
C THR A 180 -9.21 -11.61 0.97
N SER A 181 -9.41 -12.92 1.18
CA SER A 181 -9.02 -13.95 0.21
C SER A 181 -9.74 -13.81 -1.13
N LEU A 182 -11.05 -13.53 -1.12
CA LEU A 182 -11.82 -13.25 -2.34
C LEU A 182 -11.33 -11.99 -3.08
N ALA A 183 -10.97 -10.93 -2.35
CA ALA A 183 -10.38 -9.74 -2.95
C ALA A 183 -9.03 -10.03 -3.61
N ASP A 184 -8.22 -10.90 -3.00
CA ASP A 184 -6.89 -11.30 -3.50
C ASP A 184 -6.97 -12.24 -4.71
N HIS A 185 -7.92 -13.17 -4.73
CA HIS A 185 -8.12 -14.11 -5.83
C HIS A 185 -8.38 -13.38 -7.16
N ARG A 186 -8.89 -12.14 -7.13
CA ARG A 186 -9.04 -11.28 -8.32
C ARG A 186 -7.71 -10.91 -9.02
N GLN A 187 -6.57 -11.04 -8.33
CA GLN A 187 -5.20 -10.89 -8.88
C GLN A 187 -4.47 -12.21 -9.14
N SER A 188 -5.11 -13.36 -8.88
CA SER A 188 -4.52 -14.65 -9.19
C SER A 188 -4.79 -15.00 -10.65
N ASN A 189 -3.77 -15.43 -11.39
CA ASN A 189 -3.90 -15.87 -12.79
C ASN A 189 -4.58 -17.25 -12.94
N GLY A 190 -5.46 -17.61 -12.01
CA GLY A 190 -6.22 -18.86 -12.01
C GLY A 190 -7.42 -18.79 -12.95
N TYR A 191 -7.66 -19.88 -13.69
CA TYR A 191 -8.89 -20.05 -14.46
C TYR A 191 -10.10 -20.37 -13.59
N ASP A 192 -9.87 -20.87 -12.38
CA ASP A 192 -10.92 -21.25 -11.44
C ASP A 192 -11.45 -20.02 -10.68
N ARG A 193 -12.70 -19.66 -10.97
CA ARG A 193 -13.39 -18.54 -10.33
C ARG A 193 -14.13 -19.04 -9.10
N ALA A 194 -13.36 -19.34 -8.05
CA ALA A 194 -13.89 -19.73 -6.74
C ALA A 194 -15.04 -18.80 -6.31
N GLN A 195 -16.25 -19.36 -6.19
CA GLN A 195 -17.45 -18.63 -5.79
C GLN A 195 -17.64 -18.76 -4.28
N TYR A 196 -17.73 -17.64 -3.58
CA TYR A 196 -17.80 -17.64 -2.12
C TYR A 196 -19.26 -17.59 -1.64
N PRO A 197 -19.68 -18.42 -0.67
CA PRO A 197 -20.97 -18.28 0.00
C PRO A 197 -21.17 -16.89 0.59
N ALA A 198 -22.34 -16.26 0.36
CA ALA A 198 -22.63 -14.89 0.79
C ALA A 198 -22.48 -14.72 2.32
N CYS A 199 -22.92 -15.70 3.11
CA CYS A 199 -22.77 -15.73 4.56
C CYS A 199 -21.31 -15.69 5.05
N LEU A 200 -20.33 -16.10 4.24
CA LEU A 200 -18.90 -16.11 4.57
C LEU A 200 -18.17 -14.80 4.23
N VAL A 201 -18.81 -13.80 3.64
CA VAL A 201 -18.16 -12.52 3.29
C VAL A 201 -18.95 -11.30 3.77
N PHE A 202 -18.30 -10.12 3.77
CA PHE A 202 -19.00 -8.85 3.92
C PHE A 202 -19.51 -8.39 2.55
N LEU A 203 -20.82 -8.22 2.39
CA LEU A 203 -21.40 -7.82 1.10
C LEU A 203 -21.21 -6.32 0.79
N THR A 204 -21.03 -5.50 1.83
CA THR A 204 -20.76 -4.06 1.77
C THR A 204 -19.72 -3.64 2.82
N TYR A 205 -19.07 -2.49 2.66
CA TYR A 205 -18.12 -1.97 3.65
C TYR A 205 -18.82 -1.59 4.97
N GLU A 206 -20.06 -1.14 4.85
CA GLU A 206 -20.96 -0.77 5.93
C GLU A 206 -21.25 -2.02 6.79
N SER A 207 -21.57 -3.15 6.16
CA SER A 207 -21.79 -4.43 6.87
C SER A 207 -20.55 -4.91 7.65
N ALA A 208 -19.34 -4.59 7.17
CA ALA A 208 -18.10 -4.89 7.90
C ALA A 208 -17.92 -3.99 9.13
N LEU A 209 -18.25 -2.70 9.02
CA LEU A 209 -18.18 -1.74 10.12
C LEU A 209 -19.27 -1.98 11.18
N ASP A 210 -20.50 -2.22 10.75
CA ASP A 210 -21.65 -2.49 11.63
C ASP A 210 -21.43 -3.77 12.45
N SER A 211 -20.70 -4.76 11.90
CA SER A 211 -20.32 -5.98 12.63
C SER A 211 -19.49 -5.72 13.90
N LEU A 212 -18.85 -4.54 14.01
CA LEU A 212 -18.09 -4.12 15.18
C LEU A 212 -18.96 -3.46 16.27
N GLN A 213 -20.29 -3.36 16.11
CA GLN A 213 -21.18 -2.84 17.15
C GLN A 213 -21.04 -3.59 18.49
N ALA A 214 -20.81 -4.91 18.44
CA ALA A 214 -20.54 -5.74 19.63
C ALA A 214 -19.20 -5.37 20.32
N VAL A 215 -18.19 -4.94 19.55
CA VAL A 215 -16.88 -4.50 20.06
C VAL A 215 -16.98 -3.16 20.78
N LEU A 216 -17.85 -2.27 20.30
CA LEU A 216 -18.10 -0.94 20.89
C LEU A 216 -18.96 -0.98 22.16
N SER A 217 -19.79 -2.02 22.34
CA SER A 217 -20.84 -2.08 23.38
C SER A 217 -20.58 -3.10 24.50
N ARG A 218 -19.65 -4.04 24.32
CA ARG A 218 -19.30 -5.08 25.30
C ARG A 218 -17.91 -4.82 25.90
N PRO A 219 -17.58 -5.36 27.08
CA PRO A 219 -16.24 -5.24 27.66
C PRO A 219 -15.14 -5.75 26.72
N THR A 220 -13.98 -5.09 26.75
CA THR A 220 -12.84 -5.43 25.88
C THR A 220 -12.30 -6.83 26.16
N THR A 221 -12.16 -7.64 25.13
CA THR A 221 -11.54 -8.99 25.17
C THR A 221 -10.56 -9.17 24.02
N THR A 222 -9.66 -10.16 24.13
CA THR A 222 -8.73 -10.53 23.05
C THR A 222 -9.49 -10.89 21.76
N LEU A 223 -10.59 -11.65 21.86
CA LEU A 223 -11.42 -12.01 20.71
C LEU A 223 -12.06 -10.79 20.04
N ALA A 224 -12.54 -9.82 20.82
CA ALA A 224 -13.08 -8.57 20.28
C ALA A 224 -12.01 -7.71 19.59
N LEU A 225 -10.79 -7.69 20.13
CA LEU A 225 -9.64 -7.02 19.52
C LEU A 225 -9.20 -7.70 18.23
N GLN A 226 -9.15 -9.02 18.21
CA GLN A 226 -8.86 -9.82 17.02
C GLN A 226 -9.91 -9.59 15.92
N ALA A 227 -11.20 -9.64 16.25
CA ALA A 227 -12.27 -9.36 15.29
C ALA A 227 -12.19 -7.95 14.68
N ALA A 228 -11.90 -6.93 15.49
CA ALA A 228 -11.68 -5.58 14.99
C ALA A 228 -10.46 -5.48 14.08
N LEU A 229 -9.34 -6.14 14.43
CA LEU A 229 -8.11 -6.15 13.64
C LEU A 229 -8.24 -6.93 12.31
N SER A 230 -9.02 -8.01 12.29
CA SER A 230 -9.38 -8.70 11.04
C SER A 230 -10.18 -7.78 10.12
N VAL A 231 -11.20 -7.07 10.63
CA VAL A 231 -11.96 -6.07 9.83
C VAL A 231 -11.06 -4.92 9.38
N GLN A 232 -10.11 -4.47 10.22
CA GLN A 232 -9.15 -3.45 9.84
C GLN A 232 -8.26 -3.90 8.67
N ILE A 233 -7.74 -5.14 8.69
CA ILE A 233 -6.93 -5.70 7.59
C ILE A 233 -7.74 -5.80 6.30
N PHE A 234 -9.00 -6.24 6.38
CA PHE A 234 -9.89 -6.27 5.23
C PHE A 234 -10.13 -4.86 4.64
N LEU A 235 -10.40 -3.84 5.47
CA LEU A 235 -10.56 -2.46 5.02
C LEU A 235 -9.25 -1.87 4.44
N VAL A 236 -8.10 -2.23 5.02
CA VAL A 236 -6.77 -1.85 4.54
C VAL A 236 -6.46 -2.49 3.19
N SER A 237 -6.78 -3.77 3.01
CA SER A 237 -6.58 -4.46 1.73
C SER A 237 -7.43 -3.81 0.63
N MET A 238 -8.67 -3.41 0.93
CA MET A 238 -9.55 -2.69 0.01
C MET A 238 -9.26 -1.18 -0.13
N LEU A 239 -8.17 -0.69 0.49
CA LEU A 239 -7.74 0.72 0.50
C LEU A 239 -8.81 1.71 1.02
N ARG A 240 -9.71 1.25 1.90
CA ARG A 240 -10.66 2.08 2.68
C ARG A 240 -9.96 2.66 3.92
N LEU A 241 -8.89 3.42 3.69
CA LEU A 241 -7.94 3.80 4.74
C LEU A 241 -8.56 4.71 5.82
N ASN A 242 -9.49 5.60 5.49
CA ASN A 242 -10.20 6.40 6.49
C ASN A 242 -11.11 5.56 7.39
N ALA A 243 -11.69 4.47 6.87
CA ALA A 243 -12.45 3.52 7.69
C ALA A 243 -11.51 2.70 8.59
N ALA A 244 -10.42 2.17 8.02
CA ALA A 244 -9.39 1.44 8.75
C ALA A 244 -8.70 2.30 9.85
N SER A 245 -8.56 3.60 9.65
CA SER A 245 -8.02 4.53 10.65
C SER A 245 -8.91 4.65 11.87
N ARG A 246 -10.24 4.76 11.66
CA ARG A 246 -11.23 4.86 12.74
C ARG A 246 -11.28 3.57 13.55
N VAL A 247 -11.24 2.42 12.88
CA VAL A 247 -11.12 1.10 13.53
C VAL A 247 -9.77 0.97 14.26
N GLY A 248 -8.67 1.51 13.70
CA GLY A 248 -7.35 1.54 14.34
C GLY A 248 -7.29 2.33 15.65
N GLY A 249 -8.02 3.45 15.75
CA GLY A 249 -8.16 4.20 17.00
C GLY A 249 -8.87 3.40 18.11
N LEU A 250 -9.90 2.64 17.73
CA LEU A 250 -10.59 1.70 18.63
C LEU A 250 -9.66 0.56 19.08
N ILE A 251 -9.02 -0.13 18.13
CA ILE A 251 -8.04 -1.19 18.36
C ILE A 251 -6.93 -0.73 19.30
N THR A 252 -6.37 0.47 19.08
CA THR A 252 -5.30 1.03 19.92
C THR A 252 -5.79 1.27 21.35
N ARG A 253 -6.99 1.83 21.53
CA ARG A 253 -7.59 2.03 22.85
C ARG A 253 -7.78 0.70 23.59
N MET A 254 -8.30 -0.31 22.89
CA MET A 254 -8.50 -1.66 23.41
C MET A 254 -7.18 -2.36 23.78
N ALA A 255 -6.15 -2.26 22.93
CA ALA A 255 -4.83 -2.84 23.20
C ALA A 255 -4.17 -2.23 24.45
N VAL A 256 -4.33 -0.93 24.67
CA VAL A 256 -3.88 -0.27 25.91
C VAL A 256 -4.68 -0.75 27.12
N GLN A 257 -6.01 -0.90 27.00
CA GLN A 257 -6.88 -1.41 28.07
C GLN A 257 -6.58 -2.87 28.45
N LEU A 258 -6.19 -3.73 27.49
CA LEU A 258 -5.75 -5.11 27.73
C LEU A 258 -4.29 -5.23 28.21
N GLY A 259 -3.60 -4.09 28.39
CA GLY A 259 -2.21 -4.04 28.84
C GLY A 259 -1.17 -4.48 27.80
N LEU A 260 -1.53 -4.61 26.52
CA LEU A 260 -0.65 -5.17 25.48
C LEU A 260 0.61 -4.34 25.19
N HIS A 261 0.63 -3.07 25.60
CA HIS A 261 1.79 -2.18 25.52
C HIS A 261 2.88 -2.46 26.57
N ARG A 262 2.65 -3.43 27.48
CA ARG A 262 3.61 -3.91 28.48
C ARG A 262 4.09 -5.30 28.13
N CYS A 263 5.38 -5.59 28.32
CA CYS A 263 5.93 -6.91 27.99
C CYS A 263 5.21 -8.01 28.79
N PRO A 264 4.53 -8.97 28.13
CA PRO A 264 3.70 -9.93 28.82
C PRO A 264 4.54 -10.94 29.63
N ALA A 265 5.82 -11.15 29.28
CA ALA A 265 6.75 -11.99 30.04
C ALA A 265 6.90 -11.56 31.51
N ARG A 266 6.76 -10.25 31.80
CA ARG A 266 6.86 -9.66 33.15
C ARG A 266 5.70 -10.05 34.08
N PHE A 267 4.64 -10.67 33.56
CA PHE A 267 3.46 -11.05 34.33
C PHE A 267 3.40 -12.58 34.49
N SER A 268 3.34 -13.05 35.73
CA SER A 268 3.15 -14.47 36.06
C SER A 268 1.74 -14.99 35.81
N ALA A 269 0.78 -14.09 35.53
CA ALA A 269 -0.63 -14.40 35.31
C ALA A 269 -0.97 -14.91 33.90
N PHE A 270 0.02 -15.03 33.00
CA PHE A 270 -0.17 -15.48 31.61
C PHE A 270 0.65 -16.74 31.31
N SER A 271 0.08 -17.68 30.54
CA SER A 271 0.79 -18.84 29.97
C SER A 271 1.89 -18.41 28.98
N SER A 272 2.70 -19.37 28.49
CA SER A 272 3.68 -19.10 27.43
C SER A 272 2.97 -18.62 26.16
N ASP A 273 1.98 -19.38 25.71
CA ASP A 273 1.15 -19.14 24.53
C ASP A 273 0.35 -17.83 24.63
N GLU A 274 -0.16 -17.48 25.83
CA GLU A 274 -0.77 -16.17 26.06
C GLU A 274 0.24 -15.02 25.94
N LYS A 275 1.47 -15.19 26.43
CA LYS A 275 2.53 -14.17 26.32
C LYS A 275 2.91 -13.97 24.87
N GLU A 276 3.10 -15.06 24.14
CA GLU A 276 3.46 -15.03 22.74
C GLU A 276 2.34 -14.43 21.88
N LEU A 277 1.08 -14.86 22.08
CA LEU A 277 -0.07 -14.30 21.37
C LEU A 277 -0.25 -12.80 21.69
N ARG A 278 -0.07 -12.37 22.93
CA ARG A 278 -0.09 -10.94 23.31
C ARG A 278 0.99 -10.14 22.56
N GLN A 279 2.20 -10.69 22.42
CA GLN A 279 3.30 -10.08 21.67
C GLN A 279 3.01 -10.04 20.15
N ARG A 280 2.53 -11.14 19.55
CA ARG A 280 2.10 -11.23 18.14
C ARG A 280 1.02 -10.19 17.82
N VAL A 281 -0.02 -10.10 18.65
CA VAL A 281 -1.12 -9.13 18.52
C VAL A 281 -0.60 -7.69 18.66
N PHE A 282 0.23 -7.40 19.67
CA PHE A 282 0.74 -6.05 19.88
C PHE A 282 1.55 -5.53 18.68
N TRP A 283 2.52 -6.29 18.19
CA TRP A 283 3.36 -5.85 17.07
C TRP A 283 2.60 -5.75 15.75
N SER A 284 1.58 -6.59 15.54
CA SER A 284 0.65 -6.45 14.41
C SER A 284 -0.10 -5.10 14.45
N ILE A 285 -0.60 -4.69 15.62
CA ILE A 285 -1.28 -3.41 15.83
C ILE A 285 -0.31 -2.23 15.66
N TYR A 286 0.89 -2.33 16.24
CA TYR A 286 1.95 -1.31 16.13
C TYR A 286 2.33 -1.05 14.66
N ALA A 287 2.54 -2.10 13.87
CA ALA A 287 2.83 -1.99 12.45
C ALA A 287 1.69 -1.31 11.66
N MET A 288 0.44 -1.69 11.96
CA MET A 288 -0.75 -1.15 11.29
C MET A 288 -1.01 0.34 11.64
N ASP A 289 -0.85 0.74 12.91
CA ASP A 289 -0.93 2.14 13.35
C ASP A 289 0.07 3.03 12.60
N ARG A 290 1.33 2.58 12.51
CA ARG A 290 2.38 3.32 11.81
C ARG A 290 2.14 3.38 10.29
N PHE A 291 1.69 2.29 9.67
CA PHE A 291 1.31 2.30 8.25
C PHE A 291 0.20 3.33 7.97
N LEU A 292 -0.92 3.25 8.68
CA LEU A 292 -2.07 4.16 8.50
C LEU A 292 -1.70 5.62 8.78
N SER A 293 -0.96 5.87 9.87
CA SER A 293 -0.45 7.20 10.21
C SER A 293 0.41 7.80 9.08
N GLN A 294 1.27 7.00 8.43
CA GLN A 294 2.04 7.47 7.27
C GLN A 294 1.13 7.78 6.08
N SER A 295 0.22 6.87 5.71
CA SER A 295 -0.60 7.00 4.50
C SER A 295 -1.50 8.25 4.52
N MET A 296 -2.15 8.54 5.66
CA MET A 296 -3.03 9.71 5.79
C MET A 296 -2.32 10.95 6.35
N GLY A 297 -1.09 10.80 6.85
CA GLY A 297 -0.36 11.87 7.54
C GLY A 297 -0.92 12.23 8.92
N LEU A 298 -1.50 11.24 9.62
CA LEU A 298 -2.03 11.43 10.97
C LEU A 298 -0.91 11.26 12.03
N PRO A 299 -1.07 11.82 13.24
CA PRO A 299 -0.19 11.50 14.36
C PRO A 299 -0.23 10.02 14.72
N LEU A 300 0.88 9.48 15.23
CA LEU A 300 0.96 8.11 15.77
C LEU A 300 -0.01 7.94 16.94
N SER A 301 -0.77 6.84 16.98
CA SER A 301 -1.69 6.54 18.09
C SER A 301 -0.95 6.00 19.33
N LEU A 302 0.18 5.31 19.10
CA LEU A 302 1.08 4.80 20.15
C LEU A 302 2.43 5.53 20.10
N HIS A 303 2.89 6.08 21.22
CA HIS A 303 4.24 6.63 21.37
C HIS A 303 5.21 5.55 21.86
N ASP A 304 6.43 5.50 21.31
CA ASP A 304 7.44 4.51 21.69
C ASP A 304 7.84 4.58 23.18
N TYR A 305 7.74 5.75 23.81
CA TYR A 305 8.05 5.94 25.23
C TYR A 305 7.04 5.28 26.19
N ASP A 306 5.84 4.96 25.72
CA ASP A 306 4.81 4.27 26.52
C ASP A 306 4.92 2.74 26.45
N ILE A 307 5.79 2.21 25.59
CA ILE A 307 5.88 0.79 25.22
C ILE A 307 7.10 0.16 25.89
N ASP A 308 6.91 -0.99 26.55
CA ASP A 308 8.03 -1.81 27.06
C ASP A 308 8.01 -3.28 26.61
N VAL A 309 7.19 -3.60 25.60
CA VAL A 309 7.16 -4.91 24.93
C VAL A 309 8.48 -5.16 24.19
N CYS A 310 9.06 -6.34 24.36
CA CYS A 310 10.18 -6.80 23.55
C CYS A 310 9.76 -7.17 22.12
N PHE A 311 10.64 -6.99 21.13
CA PHE A 311 10.40 -7.55 19.79
C PHE A 311 10.47 -9.09 19.82
N PRO A 312 9.84 -9.81 18.87
CA PRO A 312 9.69 -11.27 18.95
C PRO A 312 11.01 -12.06 19.11
N LEU A 313 12.07 -11.69 18.40
CA LEU A 313 13.38 -12.34 18.48
C LEU A 313 14.28 -11.83 19.62
N THR A 314 13.86 -10.78 20.35
CA THR A 314 14.69 -10.11 21.37
C THR A 314 13.90 -9.96 22.68
N GLU A 315 13.32 -11.07 23.14
CA GLU A 315 12.80 -11.14 24.51
C GLU A 315 13.97 -11.08 25.50
N HIS A 316 13.87 -10.18 26.48
CA HIS A 316 14.92 -9.88 27.46
C HIS A 316 14.52 -10.28 28.89
N HIS A 317 13.33 -10.86 29.07
CA HIS A 317 12.77 -11.22 30.37
C HIS A 317 12.56 -12.74 30.56
N VAL A 318 13.09 -13.57 29.65
CA VAL A 318 13.06 -15.03 29.73
C VAL A 318 14.45 -15.57 29.40
N GLU A 319 14.97 -16.48 30.22
CA GLU A 319 16.35 -17.02 30.09
C GLU A 319 16.46 -18.13 29.03
N ALA A 320 15.35 -18.77 28.67
CA ALA A 320 15.28 -19.78 27.62
C ALA A 320 14.90 -19.13 26.27
N GLN A 321 15.84 -19.12 25.32
CA GLN A 321 15.53 -18.86 23.92
C GLN A 321 14.84 -20.10 23.32
N SER A 322 13.63 -19.91 22.79
CA SER A 322 12.86 -20.99 22.15
C SER A 322 13.26 -21.14 20.69
N GLU A 323 13.47 -22.37 20.22
CA GLU A 323 13.83 -22.67 18.81
C GLU A 323 12.79 -22.15 17.81
N HIS A 324 11.56 -21.92 18.27
CA HIS A 324 10.45 -21.33 17.54
C HIS A 324 10.67 -19.88 17.07
N GLN A 325 11.74 -19.20 17.53
CA GLN A 325 12.03 -17.80 17.20
C GLN A 325 12.05 -17.52 15.69
N ASN A 326 12.63 -18.39 14.86
CA ASN A 326 12.73 -18.19 13.39
C ASN A 326 11.38 -17.88 12.73
N GLN A 327 10.28 -18.45 13.25
CA GLN A 327 8.92 -18.32 12.70
C GLN A 327 8.36 -16.90 12.81
N LEU A 328 8.88 -16.08 13.74
CA LEU A 328 8.45 -14.69 13.93
C LEU A 328 9.42 -13.65 13.35
N ARG A 329 10.40 -14.08 12.53
CA ARG A 329 11.40 -13.20 11.90
C ARG A 329 10.75 -12.16 10.97
N LEU A 330 9.74 -12.53 10.18
CA LEU A 330 9.02 -11.58 9.33
C LEU A 330 8.26 -10.51 10.14
N LEU A 331 7.58 -10.91 11.23
CA LEU A 331 6.94 -9.95 12.15
C LEU A 331 7.97 -9.06 12.85
N HIS A 332 9.13 -9.59 13.23
CA HIS A 332 10.22 -8.83 13.84
C HIS A 332 10.76 -7.74 12.88
N LEU A 333 11.08 -8.12 11.64
CA LEU A 333 11.53 -7.19 10.60
C LEU A 333 10.45 -6.14 10.29
N LEU A 334 9.17 -6.52 10.23
CA LEU A 334 8.06 -5.57 10.06
C LEU A 334 7.92 -4.61 11.24
N ALA A 335 8.09 -5.08 12.48
CA ALA A 335 8.02 -4.26 13.69
C ALA A 335 9.19 -3.27 13.80
N GLN A 336 10.41 -3.70 13.46
CA GLN A 336 11.58 -2.82 13.33
C GLN A 336 11.34 -1.74 12.26
N GLN A 337 10.83 -2.13 11.07
CA GLN A 337 10.50 -1.21 9.98
C GLN A 337 9.43 -0.20 10.40
N ALA A 338 8.38 -0.66 11.10
CA ALA A 338 7.32 0.19 11.62
C ALA A 338 7.86 1.22 12.63
N ARG A 339 8.84 0.86 13.47
CA ARG A 339 9.51 1.81 14.36
C ARG A 339 10.26 2.88 13.57
N ILE A 340 11.03 2.48 12.56
CA ILE A 340 11.75 3.40 11.66
C ILE A 340 10.76 4.33 10.94
N ARG A 341 9.63 3.82 10.45
CA ARG A 341 8.51 4.62 9.90
C ARG A 341 7.97 5.63 10.93
N GLY A 342 7.79 5.22 12.18
CA GLY A 342 7.42 6.10 13.29
C GLY A 342 8.42 7.23 13.52
N GLU A 343 9.72 6.93 13.57
CA GLU A 343 10.79 7.93 13.72
C GLU A 343 10.85 8.91 12.53
N ILE A 344 10.56 8.45 11.30
CA ILE A 344 10.46 9.30 10.11
C ILE A 344 9.27 10.27 10.21
N ILE A 345 8.11 9.80 10.67
CA ILE A 345 6.93 10.65 10.94
C ILE A 345 7.26 11.69 12.03
N GLU A 346 7.85 11.25 13.14
CA GLU A 346 8.29 12.08 14.27
C GLU A 346 9.32 13.16 13.90
N LEU A 347 10.20 12.90 12.93
CA LEU A 347 11.23 13.84 12.49
C LEU A 347 10.69 14.83 11.45
N ARG A 348 10.01 14.34 10.41
CA ARG A 348 9.68 15.13 9.21
C ARG A 348 8.23 15.63 9.16
N ASN A 349 7.30 15.03 9.93
CA ASN A 349 5.84 15.23 9.77
C ASN A 349 5.09 15.55 11.08
N LYS A 350 5.81 15.86 12.17
CA LYS A 350 5.21 16.23 13.47
C LYS A 350 4.56 17.63 13.40
N SER A 351 3.85 18.04 14.46
CA SER A 351 3.25 19.39 14.54
C SER A 351 4.30 20.50 14.35
N VAL A 352 3.94 21.59 13.67
CA VAL A 352 4.84 22.72 13.29
C VAL A 352 5.57 23.35 14.49
N HIS A 353 5.03 23.21 15.71
CA HIS A 353 5.66 23.68 16.95
C HIS A 353 6.80 22.76 17.46
N PHE A 354 6.88 21.53 16.92
CA PHE A 354 7.77 20.46 17.36
C PHE A 354 8.58 19.82 16.22
N VAL A 355 8.36 20.18 14.95
CA VAL A 355 9.25 19.79 13.85
C VAL A 355 10.64 20.38 14.09
N GLN A 356 11.63 19.51 14.23
CA GLN A 356 13.04 19.86 14.36
C GLN A 356 13.79 19.11 13.26
N ASN A 357 14.36 19.83 12.30
CA ASN A 357 15.34 19.26 11.36
C ASN A 357 16.65 19.03 12.12
N ASP A 358 16.66 17.98 12.93
CA ASP A 358 17.82 17.52 13.70
C ASP A 358 18.68 16.58 12.83
N PRO A 359 19.90 17.01 12.43
CA PRO A 359 20.78 16.19 11.61
C PRO A 359 21.21 14.91 12.31
N THR A 360 21.30 14.90 13.64
CA THR A 360 21.75 13.72 14.40
C THR A 360 20.68 12.63 14.41
N ARG A 361 19.40 13.00 14.60
CA ARG A 361 18.26 12.08 14.41
C ARG A 361 18.13 11.62 12.96
N ALA A 362 18.36 12.51 11.98
CA ALA A 362 18.37 12.13 10.56
C ALA A 362 19.46 11.08 10.25
N THR A 363 20.67 11.25 10.79
CA THR A 363 21.76 10.26 10.68
C THR A 363 21.42 8.96 11.41
N ALA A 364 20.83 9.02 12.62
CA ALA A 364 20.44 7.84 13.39
C ALA A 364 19.36 7.01 12.69
N ILE A 365 18.34 7.65 12.11
CA ILE A 365 17.32 6.98 11.28
C ILE A 365 17.96 6.31 10.06
N THR A 366 18.91 6.99 9.41
CA THR A 366 19.63 6.44 8.26
C THR A 366 20.44 5.20 8.65
N ALA A 367 21.14 5.24 9.79
CA ALA A 367 21.91 4.10 10.31
C ALA A 367 20.99 2.91 10.68
N LYS A 368 19.86 3.17 11.35
CA LYS A 368 18.84 2.14 11.68
C LYS A 368 18.24 1.50 10.42
N LEU A 369 17.97 2.29 9.39
CA LEU A 369 17.43 1.80 8.11
C LEU A 369 18.46 0.98 7.32
N SER A 370 19.75 1.32 7.43
CA SER A 370 20.83 0.47 6.92
C SER A 370 20.97 -0.83 7.70
N GLN A 371 20.98 -0.79 9.04
CA GLN A 371 21.04 -2.01 9.87
C GLN A 371 19.87 -2.94 9.57
N TRP A 372 18.63 -2.44 9.64
CA TRP A 372 17.43 -3.21 9.32
C TRP A 372 17.47 -3.81 7.91
N TRP A 373 18.08 -3.10 6.95
CA TRP A 373 18.22 -3.64 5.60
C TRP A 373 19.24 -4.79 5.52
N ASN A 374 20.32 -4.75 6.31
CA ASN A 374 21.23 -5.89 6.44
C ASN A 374 20.48 -7.08 7.10
N ASP A 375 19.75 -6.84 8.19
CA ASP A 375 18.92 -7.86 8.87
C ASP A 375 17.88 -8.52 7.92
N VAL A 376 17.46 -7.78 6.87
CA VAL A 376 16.62 -8.25 5.76
C VAL A 376 17.43 -9.00 4.70
N GLU A 377 18.62 -8.53 4.29
CA GLU A 377 19.50 -9.24 3.34
C GLU A 377 19.82 -10.65 3.86
N ASP A 378 20.16 -10.77 5.15
CA ASP A 378 20.39 -12.04 5.86
C ASP A 378 19.14 -12.96 5.92
N TYR A 379 17.94 -12.46 5.56
CA TYR A 379 16.67 -13.23 5.59
C TYR A 379 16.12 -13.54 4.19
N ILE A 380 16.57 -12.82 3.16
CA ILE A 380 16.20 -13.07 1.75
C ILE A 380 17.32 -13.79 0.98
N ASP A 381 18.43 -14.12 1.65
CA ASP A 381 19.55 -14.85 1.06
C ASP A 381 19.11 -16.22 0.49
N PRO A 382 19.49 -16.58 -0.75
CA PRO A 382 19.15 -17.87 -1.33
C PRO A 382 19.60 -19.10 -0.52
N ASP A 383 20.71 -18.99 0.23
CA ASP A 383 21.35 -20.09 0.98
C ASP A 383 20.80 -20.26 2.41
N GLU A 384 19.92 -19.34 2.88
CA GLU A 384 19.32 -19.40 4.22
C GLU A 384 18.21 -20.47 4.29
N PRO A 385 18.27 -21.46 5.21
CA PRO A 385 17.33 -22.59 5.24
C PRO A 385 15.89 -22.22 5.64
N HIS A 386 15.68 -21.01 6.18
CA HIS A 386 14.36 -20.47 6.52
C HIS A 386 14.08 -19.15 5.78
N ARG A 387 14.60 -19.01 4.55
CA ARG A 387 14.49 -17.76 3.76
C ARG A 387 13.06 -17.28 3.55
N ALA A 388 12.92 -15.97 3.35
CA ALA A 388 11.67 -15.34 2.99
C ALA A 388 11.05 -15.89 1.69
N SER A 389 9.72 -16.02 1.66
CA SER A 389 8.97 -16.32 0.41
C SER A 389 9.14 -15.19 -0.61
N GLN A 390 8.94 -15.48 -1.90
CA GLN A 390 9.04 -14.46 -2.96
C GLN A 390 8.14 -13.22 -2.69
N TYR A 391 6.95 -13.45 -2.10
CA TYR A 391 6.07 -12.36 -1.67
C TYR A 391 6.67 -11.55 -0.52
N ALA A 392 7.20 -12.22 0.52
CA ALA A 392 7.86 -11.55 1.65
C ALA A 392 9.08 -10.73 1.20
N THR A 393 9.95 -11.29 0.35
CA THR A 393 11.09 -10.60 -0.25
C THR A 393 10.67 -9.35 -1.03
N MET A 394 9.62 -9.45 -1.86
CA MET A 394 9.06 -8.32 -2.60
C MET A 394 8.57 -7.21 -1.65
N VAL A 395 7.83 -7.56 -0.60
CA VAL A 395 7.32 -6.59 0.39
C VAL A 395 8.45 -5.94 1.19
N LEU A 396 9.48 -6.68 1.60
CA LEU A 396 10.62 -6.11 2.34
C LEU A 396 11.44 -5.14 1.45
N ILE A 397 11.66 -5.48 0.18
CA ILE A 397 12.27 -4.58 -0.82
C ILE A 397 11.40 -3.31 -1.03
N LEU A 398 10.07 -3.47 -1.09
CA LEU A 398 9.14 -2.36 -1.22
C LEU A 398 9.22 -1.44 0.01
N LEU A 399 9.16 -1.98 1.23
CA LEU A 399 9.23 -1.24 2.49
C LEU A 399 10.56 -0.47 2.67
N LYS A 400 11.69 -1.03 2.20
CA LYS A 400 12.99 -0.32 2.15
C LYS A 400 12.88 0.98 1.35
N HIS A 401 12.38 0.89 0.13
CA HIS A 401 12.31 2.02 -0.79
C HIS A 401 11.17 2.99 -0.45
N GLU A 402 10.07 2.50 0.12
CA GLU A 402 9.01 3.30 0.72
C GLU A 402 9.54 4.17 1.86
N SER A 403 10.32 3.58 2.78
CA SER A 403 10.94 4.29 3.92
C SER A 403 11.92 5.37 3.45
N LEU A 404 12.76 5.07 2.44
CA LEU A 404 13.66 6.04 1.81
C LEU A 404 12.89 7.22 1.20
N ILE A 405 11.81 6.96 0.45
CA ILE A 405 10.97 8.03 -0.13
C ILE A 405 10.33 8.87 0.98
N SER A 406 9.71 8.25 1.99
CA SER A 406 9.07 8.97 3.10
C SER A 406 10.05 9.85 3.90
N PHE A 407 11.32 9.45 4.01
CA PHE A 407 12.35 10.22 4.72
C PHE A 407 12.94 11.38 3.91
N TYR A 408 13.18 11.18 2.60
CA TYR A 408 13.85 12.17 1.74
C TYR A 408 12.90 13.10 0.98
N ARG A 409 11.67 12.66 0.63
CA ARG A 409 10.69 13.46 -0.15
C ARG A 409 10.42 14.87 0.40
N PRO A 410 10.31 15.12 1.72
CA PRO A 410 10.06 16.48 2.24
C PRO A 410 11.13 17.51 1.83
N ALA A 411 12.39 17.09 1.65
CA ALA A 411 13.44 17.97 1.14
C ALA A 411 13.23 18.39 -0.33
N LEU A 412 12.47 17.62 -1.13
CA LEU A 412 12.17 17.93 -2.53
C LEU A 412 11.07 18.98 -2.69
N ALA A 413 10.24 19.16 -1.66
CA ALA A 413 9.18 20.16 -1.63
C ALA A 413 9.59 21.45 -0.88
N ALA A 414 10.75 21.44 -0.22
CA ALA A 414 11.34 22.61 0.41
C ALA A 414 11.71 23.72 -0.61
N SER A 415 11.76 24.97 -0.15
CA SER A 415 12.05 26.14 -0.99
C SER A 415 13.53 26.32 -1.34
N HIS A 416 14.44 25.52 -0.78
CA HIS A 416 15.89 25.67 -0.93
C HIS A 416 16.48 24.45 -1.65
N LYS A 417 17.33 24.70 -2.65
CA LYS A 417 18.02 23.67 -3.44
C LYS A 417 19.47 23.59 -3.01
N ASP A 418 19.66 23.09 -1.79
CA ASP A 418 20.97 22.91 -1.16
C ASP A 418 21.44 21.45 -1.32
N VAL A 419 22.63 21.11 -0.81
CA VAL A 419 23.19 19.75 -0.97
C VAL A 419 22.28 18.65 -0.39
N GLU A 420 21.47 18.92 0.65
CA GLU A 420 20.46 17.97 1.16
C GLU A 420 19.37 17.68 0.10
N TYR A 421 18.96 18.67 -0.70
CA TYR A 421 17.99 18.49 -1.79
C TYR A 421 18.56 17.57 -2.88
N ASP A 422 19.82 17.76 -3.31
CA ASP A 422 20.41 16.92 -4.35
C ASP A 422 20.60 15.46 -3.90
N VAL A 423 21.05 15.26 -2.65
CA VAL A 423 21.15 13.92 -2.05
C VAL A 423 19.77 13.27 -1.94
N ALA A 424 18.77 14.00 -1.42
CA ALA A 424 17.40 13.53 -1.33
C ALA A 424 16.82 13.16 -2.70
N LEU A 425 17.09 13.97 -3.73
CA LEU A 425 16.57 13.75 -5.07
C LEU A 425 17.14 12.47 -5.69
N GLN A 426 18.45 12.24 -5.57
CA GLN A 426 19.06 11.00 -6.07
C GLN A 426 18.58 9.76 -5.30
N LYS A 427 18.41 9.85 -3.97
CA LYS A 427 17.86 8.75 -3.15
C LYS A 427 16.40 8.43 -3.53
N CYS A 428 15.59 9.45 -3.79
CA CYS A 428 14.21 9.31 -4.26
C CYS A 428 14.13 8.75 -5.70
N ILE A 429 14.94 9.25 -6.65
CA ILE A 429 15.00 8.73 -8.03
C ILE A 429 15.41 7.25 -8.03
N GLY A 430 16.46 6.89 -7.28
CA GLY A 430 16.91 5.50 -7.15
C GLY A 430 15.81 4.59 -6.61
N SER A 431 15.15 5.01 -5.52
CA SER A 431 14.08 4.22 -4.89
C SER A 431 12.84 4.10 -5.78
N ALA A 432 12.45 5.17 -6.47
CA ALA A 432 11.33 5.17 -7.42
C ALA A 432 11.56 4.20 -8.59
N ARG A 433 12.80 4.16 -9.11
CA ARG A 433 13.21 3.20 -10.15
C ARG A 433 13.14 1.76 -9.66
N SER A 434 13.61 1.48 -8.43
CA SER A 434 13.57 0.14 -7.85
C SER A 434 12.13 -0.35 -7.64
N ILE A 435 11.25 0.47 -7.05
CA ILE A 435 9.83 0.12 -6.83
C ILE A 435 9.15 -0.26 -8.15
N ILE A 436 9.21 0.63 -9.15
CA ILE A 436 8.56 0.41 -10.45
C ILE A 436 9.19 -0.77 -11.20
N SER A 437 10.50 -1.03 -11.02
CA SER A 437 11.16 -2.14 -11.71
C SER A 437 10.85 -3.49 -11.08
N ASN A 438 10.93 -3.61 -9.76
CA ASN A 438 10.73 -4.87 -9.04
C ASN A 438 9.26 -5.32 -9.08
N LEU A 439 8.31 -4.40 -8.82
CA LEU A 439 6.87 -4.71 -8.93
C LEU A 439 6.48 -5.15 -10.36
N HIS A 440 7.01 -4.48 -11.39
CA HIS A 440 6.76 -4.86 -12.78
C HIS A 440 7.47 -6.13 -13.23
N SER A 441 8.55 -6.55 -12.57
CA SER A 441 9.17 -7.86 -12.82
C SER A 441 8.40 -8.97 -12.13
N ALA A 442 7.97 -8.78 -10.87
CA ALA A 442 7.21 -9.76 -10.11
C ALA A 442 5.85 -10.13 -10.75
N MET A 443 5.25 -9.20 -11.50
CA MET A 443 4.04 -9.42 -12.31
C MET A 443 4.25 -10.22 -13.61
N LYS A 444 5.47 -10.66 -13.91
CA LYS A 444 5.76 -11.39 -15.15
C LYS A 444 6.12 -12.84 -14.84
N PRO A 445 5.53 -13.82 -15.54
CA PRO A 445 6.10 -15.17 -15.54
C PRO A 445 7.51 -15.09 -16.16
N GLU A 446 8.47 -15.78 -15.55
CA GLU A 446 9.84 -15.78 -16.06
C GLU A 446 9.92 -16.47 -17.42
N SER A 447 10.70 -15.91 -18.34
CA SER A 447 10.87 -16.44 -19.71
C SER A 447 11.88 -17.60 -19.79
N SER A 448 12.32 -18.12 -18.64
CA SER A 448 13.29 -19.20 -18.47
C SER A 448 12.64 -20.55 -18.82
N ARG A 449 13.12 -21.25 -19.87
CA ARG A 449 12.53 -22.51 -20.36
C ARG A 449 12.76 -23.75 -19.47
N ALA A 450 12.90 -23.56 -18.16
CA ALA A 450 13.19 -24.62 -17.18
C ALA A 450 12.09 -24.80 -16.12
N GLU A 451 11.46 -23.72 -15.65
CA GLU A 451 10.54 -23.75 -14.50
C GLU A 451 9.12 -23.32 -14.90
N ALA A 452 8.36 -24.25 -15.49
CA ALA A 452 7.01 -24.01 -16.02
C ALA A 452 5.92 -23.73 -14.96
N LEU A 453 6.29 -23.52 -13.70
CA LEU A 453 5.39 -23.27 -12.56
C LEU A 453 5.56 -21.87 -11.93
N SER A 454 6.49 -21.04 -12.43
CA SER A 454 6.71 -19.67 -11.94
C SER A 454 5.50 -18.76 -12.24
N ARG A 455 4.55 -18.73 -11.30
CA ARG A 455 3.34 -17.90 -11.35
C ARG A 455 3.69 -16.44 -11.07
N SER A 456 3.09 -15.53 -11.87
CA SER A 456 3.09 -14.10 -11.58
C SER A 456 2.66 -13.83 -10.13
N LEU A 457 3.42 -13.01 -9.42
CA LEU A 457 3.14 -12.62 -8.04
C LEU A 457 1.95 -11.65 -8.00
N SER A 458 0.94 -11.94 -7.17
CA SER A 458 -0.15 -10.99 -6.89
C SER A 458 0.36 -9.86 -5.99
N LEU A 459 0.16 -8.61 -6.40
CA LEU A 459 0.66 -7.43 -5.68
C LEU A 459 -0.31 -6.95 -4.59
N LEU A 460 -0.52 -7.81 -3.57
CA LEU A 460 -1.55 -7.64 -2.54
C LEU A 460 -1.22 -6.57 -1.48
N TRP A 461 0.04 -6.17 -1.31
CA TRP A 461 0.47 -5.32 -0.21
C TRP A 461 -0.11 -3.89 -0.28
N PRO A 462 -0.69 -3.35 0.81
CA PRO A 462 -1.45 -2.08 0.77
C PRO A 462 -0.70 -0.86 0.24
N SER A 463 0.62 -0.77 0.46
CA SER A 463 1.39 0.40 -0.01
C SER A 463 1.76 0.36 -1.49
N CYS A 464 1.53 -0.75 -2.23
CA CYS A 464 1.85 -0.87 -3.66
C CYS A 464 1.30 0.30 -4.50
N THR A 465 0.01 0.60 -4.38
CA THR A 465 -0.66 1.68 -5.15
C THR A 465 -0.02 3.04 -4.86
N TRP A 466 0.18 3.37 -3.59
CA TRP A 466 0.83 4.62 -3.15
C TRP A 466 2.28 4.69 -3.62
N ALA A 467 3.03 3.60 -3.50
CA ALA A 467 4.45 3.52 -3.81
C ALA A 467 4.72 3.68 -5.31
N VAL A 468 3.94 3.03 -6.19
CA VAL A 468 4.02 3.21 -7.64
C VAL A 468 3.66 4.65 -8.03
N TRP A 469 2.58 5.19 -7.45
CA TRP A 469 2.10 6.52 -7.76
C TRP A 469 3.11 7.61 -7.36
N ILE A 470 3.59 7.61 -6.10
CA ILE A 470 4.58 8.58 -5.62
C ILE A 470 5.91 8.44 -6.37
N SER A 471 6.31 7.21 -6.72
CA SER A 471 7.51 6.94 -7.53
C SER A 471 7.39 7.57 -8.92
N THR A 472 6.23 7.45 -9.57
CA THR A 472 6.02 8.04 -10.89
C THR A 472 6.03 9.57 -10.84
N PHE A 473 5.46 10.17 -9.79
CA PHE A 473 5.51 11.61 -9.54
C PHE A 473 6.94 12.14 -9.30
N ILE A 474 7.77 11.39 -8.55
CA ILE A 474 9.19 11.69 -8.36
C ILE A 474 9.94 11.70 -9.71
N LEU A 475 9.64 10.76 -10.61
CA LEU A 475 10.26 10.69 -11.93
C LEU A 475 9.82 11.86 -12.84
N PHE A 476 8.53 12.23 -12.86
CA PHE A 476 8.08 13.42 -13.59
C PHE A 476 8.73 14.71 -13.07
N TYR A 477 8.83 14.88 -11.75
CA TYR A 477 9.53 16.02 -11.12
C TYR A 477 11.01 16.06 -11.52
N ALA A 478 11.70 14.92 -11.47
CA ALA A 478 13.12 14.82 -11.83
C ALA A 478 13.40 15.12 -13.32
N ALA A 479 12.51 14.71 -14.23
CA ALA A 479 12.61 15.07 -15.66
C ALA A 479 12.31 16.56 -15.91
N ASN A 480 11.30 17.15 -15.24
CA ASN A 480 11.05 18.59 -15.29
C ASN A 480 12.25 19.41 -14.75
N GLY A 481 13.03 18.85 -13.83
CA GLY A 481 14.30 19.41 -13.38
C GLY A 481 15.52 19.09 -14.27
N LYS A 482 15.33 18.40 -15.40
CA LYS A 482 16.37 17.90 -16.32
C LYS A 482 17.42 16.97 -15.67
N HIS A 483 17.08 16.32 -14.55
CA HIS A 483 17.96 15.37 -13.84
C HIS A 483 17.90 13.95 -14.43
N ILE A 484 16.84 13.59 -15.17
CA ILE A 484 16.69 12.31 -15.88
C ILE A 484 15.99 12.51 -17.24
N ALA A 485 16.28 11.64 -18.21
CA ALA A 485 15.75 11.75 -19.57
C ALA A 485 14.24 11.41 -19.66
N GLU A 486 13.49 12.18 -20.46
CA GLU A 486 12.04 12.00 -20.66
C GLU A 486 11.68 10.63 -21.25
N ALA A 487 12.50 10.07 -22.14
CA ALA A 487 12.30 8.72 -22.69
C ALA A 487 12.35 7.62 -21.61
N LEU A 488 13.20 7.80 -20.58
CA LEU A 488 13.27 6.89 -19.43
C LEU A 488 12.02 7.03 -18.53
N VAL A 489 11.56 8.26 -18.29
CA VAL A 489 10.33 8.51 -17.51
C VAL A 489 9.10 7.97 -18.24
N THR A 490 9.02 8.16 -19.55
CA THR A 490 7.95 7.60 -20.40
C THR A 490 7.87 6.09 -20.24
N ARG A 491 9.00 5.37 -20.41
CA ARG A 491 9.09 3.92 -20.22
C ARG A 491 8.73 3.45 -18.81
N LEU A 492 9.10 4.19 -17.77
CA LEU A 492 8.77 3.85 -16.38
C LEU A 492 7.31 4.19 -16.03
N SER A 493 6.72 5.24 -16.61
CA SER A 493 5.30 5.55 -16.46
C SER A 493 4.41 4.51 -17.13
N GLU A 494 4.85 3.94 -18.27
CA GLU A 494 4.19 2.80 -18.93
C GLU A 494 4.16 1.56 -18.02
N LYS A 495 5.31 1.20 -17.43
CA LYS A 495 5.35 0.15 -16.39
C LYS A 495 4.40 0.45 -15.22
N SER A 496 4.37 1.69 -14.77
CA SER A 496 3.55 2.11 -13.62
C SER A 496 2.06 1.97 -13.91
N LEU A 497 1.61 2.29 -15.13
CA LEU A 497 0.24 2.09 -15.57
C LEU A 497 -0.13 0.60 -15.62
N GLN A 498 0.76 -0.26 -16.12
CA GLN A 498 0.55 -1.72 -16.14
C GLN A 498 0.45 -2.30 -14.72
N ILE A 499 1.27 -1.82 -13.78
CA ILE A 499 1.18 -2.22 -12.36
C ILE A 499 -0.16 -1.76 -11.75
N LEU A 500 -0.58 -0.52 -12.00
CA LEU A 500 -1.83 0.01 -11.48
C LEU A 500 -3.08 -0.66 -12.10
N GLU A 501 -2.99 -1.14 -13.34
CA GLU A 501 -4.02 -1.95 -13.99
C GLU A 501 -4.17 -3.35 -13.35
N HIS A 502 -3.07 -3.98 -12.94
CA HIS A 502 -3.15 -5.20 -12.12
C HIS A 502 -3.65 -4.91 -10.69
N LEU A 503 -3.26 -3.78 -10.09
CA LEU A 503 -3.76 -3.35 -8.79
C LEU A 503 -5.28 -3.08 -8.78
N SER A 504 -5.84 -2.52 -9.87
CA SER A 504 -7.30 -2.26 -9.95
C SER A 504 -8.14 -3.53 -10.00
N GLN A 505 -7.57 -4.69 -10.36
CA GLN A 505 -8.31 -5.97 -10.43
C GLN A 505 -9.02 -6.31 -9.10
N ARG A 506 -8.45 -5.92 -7.95
CA ARG A 506 -9.05 -6.15 -6.62
C ARG A 506 -10.32 -5.31 -6.36
N GLY A 507 -10.58 -4.26 -7.12
CA GLY A 507 -11.83 -3.47 -7.08
C GLY A 507 -11.82 -2.25 -6.14
N SER A 508 -10.66 -1.86 -5.60
CA SER A 508 -10.47 -0.55 -4.97
C SER A 508 -10.26 0.52 -6.04
N ALA A 509 -10.87 1.70 -5.95
CA ALA A 509 -10.80 2.74 -7.01
C ALA A 509 -9.50 3.60 -7.04
N TRP A 510 -8.56 3.36 -6.12
CA TRP A 510 -7.31 4.14 -6.01
C TRP A 510 -6.30 3.91 -7.14
N PRO A 511 -6.09 2.69 -7.67
CA PRO A 511 -5.18 2.47 -8.80
C PRO A 511 -5.65 3.14 -10.09
N GLU A 512 -6.96 3.21 -10.35
CA GLU A 512 -7.54 3.90 -11.51
C GLU A 512 -7.38 5.41 -11.39
N ALA A 513 -7.66 6.00 -10.22
CA ALA A 513 -7.42 7.42 -9.94
C ALA A 513 -5.93 7.77 -10.09
N SER A 514 -5.04 6.93 -9.55
CA SER A 514 -3.58 7.06 -9.70
C SER A 514 -3.14 6.98 -11.16
N SER A 515 -3.76 6.09 -11.94
CA SER A 515 -3.51 5.93 -13.39
C SER A 515 -3.98 7.13 -14.20
N ALA A 516 -5.14 7.71 -13.86
CA ALA A 516 -5.64 8.93 -14.50
C ALA A 516 -4.67 10.11 -14.28
N ALA A 517 -4.19 10.29 -13.04
CA ALA A 517 -3.20 11.32 -12.69
C ALA A 517 -1.87 11.15 -13.46
N ILE A 518 -1.39 9.91 -13.62
CA ILE A 518 -0.17 9.60 -14.38
C ILE A 518 -0.36 9.86 -15.89
N ARG A 519 -1.51 9.52 -16.46
CA ARG A 519 -1.83 9.79 -17.87
C ARG A 519 -1.89 11.30 -18.15
N ASP A 520 -2.46 12.08 -17.24
CA ASP A 520 -2.50 13.55 -17.32
C ASP A 520 -1.09 14.17 -17.28
N LEU A 521 -0.23 13.78 -16.32
CA LEU A 521 1.15 14.26 -16.26
C LEU A 521 1.97 13.90 -17.51
N ARG A 522 1.80 12.67 -18.04
CA ARG A 522 2.43 12.24 -19.29
C ARG A 522 2.01 13.11 -20.48
N ALA A 523 0.72 13.41 -20.61
CA ALA A 523 0.22 14.29 -21.67
C ALA A 523 0.78 15.71 -21.57
N ARG A 524 0.90 16.27 -20.35
CA ARG A 524 1.53 17.59 -20.12
C ARG A 524 3.00 17.59 -20.52
N MET A 525 3.75 16.55 -20.17
CA MET A 525 5.18 16.42 -20.51
C MET A 525 5.39 16.32 -22.03
N SER A 526 4.71 15.41 -22.73
CA SER A 526 4.88 15.26 -24.19
C SER A 526 4.52 16.53 -24.98
N TYR A 527 3.59 17.35 -24.47
CA TYR A 527 3.27 18.64 -25.09
C TYR A 527 4.42 19.65 -24.97
N GLN A 528 5.12 19.69 -23.83
CA GLN A 528 6.32 20.53 -23.64
C GLN A 528 7.42 20.14 -24.62
N THR A 529 7.72 18.84 -24.78
CA THR A 529 8.72 18.34 -25.74
C THR A 529 8.43 18.81 -27.17
N THR A 530 7.14 18.84 -27.58
CA THR A 530 6.75 19.34 -28.91
C THR A 530 6.85 20.86 -29.04
N GLN A 531 6.61 21.64 -27.97
CA GLN A 531 6.77 23.10 -28.02
C GLN A 531 8.23 23.52 -28.04
N ASP A 532 9.09 22.91 -27.22
CA ASP A 532 10.54 23.19 -27.22
C ASP A 532 11.16 22.88 -28.60
N ALA A 533 10.81 21.74 -29.22
CA ALA A 533 11.23 21.41 -30.59
C ALA A 533 10.74 22.45 -31.62
N SER A 534 9.49 22.89 -31.52
CA SER A 534 8.91 23.92 -32.40
C SER A 534 9.62 25.28 -32.25
N ALA A 535 9.97 25.66 -31.02
CA ALA A 535 10.63 26.92 -30.72
C ALA A 535 12.07 26.95 -31.26
N VAL A 536 12.82 25.85 -31.13
CA VAL A 536 14.17 25.71 -31.71
C VAL A 536 14.12 25.79 -33.25
N SER A 537 13.15 25.10 -33.88
CA SER A 537 12.93 25.21 -35.32
C SER A 537 12.51 26.61 -35.80
N LEU A 538 12.05 27.49 -34.92
CA LEU A 538 11.74 28.89 -35.24
C LEU A 538 12.95 29.83 -35.03
N SER A 539 13.83 29.56 -34.07
CA SER A 539 15.05 30.37 -33.86
C SER A 539 16.07 30.19 -34.98
N ASP A 540 16.16 29.01 -35.58
CA ASP A 540 17.11 28.72 -36.66
C ASP A 540 16.79 29.43 -37.98
N TYR A 541 15.61 30.07 -38.09
CA TYR A 541 15.21 30.90 -39.24
C TYR A 541 15.42 32.41 -39.07
N THR A 542 15.88 32.88 -37.90
CA THR A 542 16.11 34.32 -37.63
C THR A 542 17.60 34.61 -37.44
N GLY A 543 18.37 34.52 -38.53
CA GLY A 543 19.84 34.39 -38.46
C GLY A 543 20.70 35.14 -39.47
N GLU A 544 20.19 36.10 -40.25
CA GLU A 544 21.04 36.95 -41.11
C GLU A 544 20.45 38.36 -41.38
N ASP A 545 21.34 39.33 -41.62
CA ASP A 545 21.15 40.71 -42.11
C ASP A 545 20.27 41.77 -41.40
N GLY A 546 20.92 42.90 -41.02
CA GLY A 546 20.90 44.01 -41.99
C GLY A 546 20.20 45.35 -41.69
N VAL A 547 20.27 45.90 -40.48
CA VAL A 547 20.13 47.35 -40.12
C VAL A 547 19.64 48.36 -41.21
N THR A 548 18.45 48.99 -41.05
CA THR A 548 18.28 50.48 -41.15
C THR A 548 16.87 51.05 -40.79
N SER A 549 16.85 51.97 -39.83
CA SER A 549 16.06 53.23 -39.70
C SER A 549 14.65 53.49 -40.33
N ILE A 550 13.71 53.89 -39.42
CA ILE A 550 12.86 55.12 -39.44
C ILE A 550 11.42 55.14 -40.05
N SER A 551 10.51 55.72 -39.25
CA SER A 551 9.20 56.37 -39.53
C SER A 551 7.88 55.58 -39.48
N CYS A 552 6.87 56.25 -38.92
CA CYS A 552 5.43 55.92 -38.92
C CYS A 552 4.81 56.18 -40.32
N ASN A 553 3.65 55.63 -40.70
CA ASN A 553 2.32 56.05 -40.21
C ASN A 553 1.15 55.11 -40.61
N ASP A 554 -0.01 55.33 -39.98
CA ASP A 554 -1.40 55.11 -40.42
C ASP A 554 -2.01 53.70 -40.71
N PHE A 555 -3.20 53.53 -40.12
CA PHE A 555 -4.29 52.56 -40.39
C PHE A 555 -5.30 53.16 -41.43
N PRO A 556 -6.45 52.52 -41.81
CA PRO A 556 -6.94 51.13 -41.64
C PRO A 556 -7.55 50.52 -42.94
N THR A 557 -8.36 49.46 -42.78
CA THR A 557 -9.59 49.07 -43.55
C THR A 557 -9.57 48.00 -44.65
N SER A 558 -10.36 46.93 -44.37
CA SER A 558 -11.35 46.29 -45.27
C SER A 558 -10.88 45.38 -46.42
N SER A 559 -11.65 44.39 -46.92
CA SER A 559 -12.78 43.58 -46.39
C SER A 559 -13.17 42.47 -47.42
N ILE A 560 -14.16 41.62 -47.11
CA ILE A 560 -14.93 40.75 -48.06
C ILE A 560 -14.10 39.58 -48.65
N GLN A 561 -14.24 38.34 -48.15
CA GLN A 561 -15.20 37.29 -48.59
C GLN A 561 -15.08 36.87 -50.07
N HIS A 562 -14.75 35.58 -50.33
CA HIS A 562 -15.66 34.68 -51.07
C HIS A 562 -15.20 33.20 -51.08
N ASP A 563 -16.11 32.33 -50.63
CA ASP A 563 -16.21 30.89 -50.96
C ASP A 563 -17.27 30.71 -52.08
N PRO A 564 -17.47 29.51 -52.66
CA PRO A 564 -16.56 28.37 -52.88
C PRO A 564 -16.63 27.88 -54.37
N ILE A 565 -16.06 26.71 -54.72
CA ILE A 565 -16.59 25.79 -55.77
C ILE A 565 -15.90 24.41 -55.72
N HIS A 566 -16.64 23.34 -56.06
CA HIS A 566 -16.16 21.96 -56.23
C HIS A 566 -16.97 21.30 -57.38
N PRO A 567 -16.36 20.48 -58.25
CA PRO A 567 -16.90 19.12 -58.43
C PRO A 567 -15.91 18.02 -58.87
N ASP A 568 -15.97 16.88 -58.20
CA ASP A 568 -16.11 15.48 -58.72
C ASP A 568 -15.50 14.96 -60.06
N LYS A 569 -14.85 13.77 -59.93
CA LYS A 569 -15.11 12.46 -60.63
C LYS A 569 -14.15 11.86 -61.69
N ILE A 570 -14.13 10.50 -61.70
CA ILE A 570 -13.76 9.51 -62.76
C ILE A 570 -12.23 9.25 -62.99
N SER A 571 -11.67 8.02 -63.14
CA SER A 571 -12.13 6.62 -62.92
C SER A 571 -11.01 5.53 -63.03
N ARG A 572 -11.16 4.40 -62.30
CA ARG A 572 -10.82 2.96 -62.57
C ARG A 572 -9.46 2.47 -63.20
N GLY A 573 -8.95 1.36 -62.64
CA GLY A 573 -8.10 0.32 -63.27
C GLY A 573 -6.66 0.22 -62.70
N THR A 574 -5.98 -0.92 -62.57
CA THR A 574 -6.30 -2.37 -62.78
C THR A 574 -5.33 -3.25 -61.94
N VAL A 575 -5.40 -4.60 -62.00
CA VAL A 575 -4.60 -5.57 -61.19
C VAL A 575 -3.85 -6.55 -62.10
N GLU A 576 -2.60 -6.92 -61.75
CA GLU A 576 -1.75 -8.10 -62.15
C GLU A 576 -0.24 -7.73 -61.93
N ASP A 577 0.75 -8.60 -61.68
CA ASP A 577 0.79 -9.96 -61.09
C ASP A 577 2.25 -10.31 -60.60
N GLN A 578 2.45 -11.53 -60.07
CA GLN A 578 3.65 -12.22 -59.51
C GLN A 578 5.07 -12.00 -60.10
N GLU A 579 6.09 -12.23 -59.24
CA GLU A 579 7.29 -13.08 -59.54
C GLU A 579 7.82 -13.78 -58.25
N ARG A 580 8.80 -14.70 -58.31
CA ARG A 580 8.92 -15.81 -57.32
C ARG A 580 10.25 -16.63 -57.32
N ALA A 581 11.12 -16.48 -56.31
CA ALA A 581 12.26 -17.38 -55.99
C ALA A 581 12.48 -17.47 -54.45
N ALA A 582 12.87 -18.57 -53.76
CA ALA A 582 13.65 -19.80 -54.04
C ALA A 582 15.19 -19.55 -54.08
N ASN A 583 16.10 -20.35 -53.48
CA ASN A 583 16.04 -21.62 -52.70
C ASN A 583 17.36 -21.72 -51.80
N PRO A 584 17.90 -22.89 -51.36
CA PRO A 584 17.51 -23.79 -50.26
C PRO A 584 18.64 -24.09 -49.22
N ASP A 585 18.51 -25.21 -48.47
CA ASP A 585 19.56 -26.04 -47.81
C ASP A 585 20.20 -25.65 -46.45
N SER A 586 20.56 -26.58 -45.54
CA SER A 586 20.03 -27.95 -45.27
C SER A 586 20.48 -28.53 -43.90
N GLU A 587 19.62 -29.40 -43.35
CA GLU A 587 19.80 -30.57 -42.44
C GLU A 587 20.77 -30.63 -41.20
N LEU A 588 20.15 -31.02 -40.07
CA LEU A 588 20.49 -32.11 -39.11
C LEU A 588 21.92 -32.32 -38.55
N LEU A 589 21.96 -32.49 -37.22
CA LEU A 589 22.48 -33.74 -36.61
C LEU A 589 21.92 -33.94 -35.19
N ALA A 590 21.79 -35.20 -34.75
CA ALA A 590 21.35 -35.58 -33.41
C ALA A 590 22.43 -36.39 -32.70
N GLY A 591 22.50 -36.30 -31.36
CA GLY A 591 23.42 -37.08 -30.53
C GLY A 591 22.80 -37.39 -29.18
N SER A 592 22.83 -38.66 -28.79
CA SER A 592 22.30 -39.17 -27.52
C SER A 592 23.42 -39.66 -26.62
N GLY A 593 23.24 -39.49 -25.31
CA GLY A 593 24.15 -39.98 -24.27
C GLY A 593 23.60 -39.58 -22.90
N GLY A 594 23.27 -40.57 -22.06
CA GLY A 594 22.66 -40.34 -20.75
C GLY A 594 23.59 -40.75 -19.61
N VAL A 595 23.44 -40.09 -18.46
CA VAL A 595 24.03 -40.45 -17.16
C VAL A 595 22.94 -40.28 -16.08
N GLU A 596 23.16 -40.92 -14.94
CA GLU A 596 22.22 -41.25 -13.87
C GLU A 596 21.50 -40.07 -13.18
N PRO A 597 20.33 -40.30 -12.55
CA PRO A 597 19.59 -39.27 -11.81
C PRO A 597 20.25 -38.96 -10.45
N ILE A 598 20.49 -37.67 -10.21
CA ILE A 598 20.80 -37.14 -8.88
C ILE A 598 19.47 -36.86 -8.16
N PHE A 599 19.36 -37.23 -6.88
CA PHE A 599 18.20 -36.90 -6.04
C PHE A 599 18.15 -35.39 -5.76
N GLY A 600 17.39 -34.66 -6.56
CA GLY A 600 16.82 -33.37 -6.17
C GLY A 600 15.47 -33.60 -5.48
N ILE A 601 15.31 -33.07 -4.26
CA ILE A 601 14.01 -32.89 -3.63
C ILE A 601 13.50 -31.53 -4.10
N ASP A 602 12.27 -31.47 -4.62
CA ASP A 602 11.69 -30.29 -5.26
C ASP A 602 10.39 -29.87 -4.56
N ASP A 603 10.34 -28.63 -4.09
CA ASP A 603 9.25 -28.08 -3.25
C ASP A 603 8.03 -27.63 -4.07
N SER A 604 7.55 -28.50 -4.96
CA SER A 604 6.50 -28.18 -5.96
C SER A 604 5.19 -28.98 -5.82
N TYR A 605 4.99 -29.64 -4.67
CA TYR A 605 3.90 -30.61 -4.40
C TYR A 605 2.45 -30.12 -4.63
N TRP A 606 2.21 -28.80 -4.65
CA TRP A 606 0.86 -28.23 -4.67
C TRP A 606 0.02 -28.48 -5.94
N ASN A 607 0.63 -28.77 -7.08
CA ASN A 607 -0.12 -28.80 -8.37
C ASN A 607 -0.58 -30.19 -8.83
N THR A 608 -0.10 -31.28 -8.20
CA THR A 608 -0.43 -32.66 -8.62
C THR A 608 -1.83 -33.11 -8.19
N TYR A 609 -2.41 -32.48 -7.17
CA TYR A 609 -3.70 -32.88 -6.58
C TYR A 609 -4.95 -32.33 -7.30
N MET A 610 -4.80 -31.41 -8.26
CA MET A 610 -5.92 -30.72 -8.91
C MET A 610 -6.49 -31.42 -10.15
N THR A 611 -6.03 -32.64 -10.50
CA THR A 611 -6.45 -33.33 -11.73
C THR A 611 -6.80 -34.81 -11.55
N MET A 612 -7.96 -35.10 -10.95
CA MET A 612 -8.67 -36.37 -11.16
C MET A 612 -10.19 -36.17 -11.20
N GLU A 613 -10.74 -36.00 -12.41
CA GLU A 613 -12.10 -36.45 -12.70
C GLU A 613 -12.08 -37.97 -12.94
N GLY A 614 -13.01 -38.74 -12.37
CA GLY A 614 -13.07 -40.19 -12.66
C GLY A 614 -13.93 -41.00 -11.69
N THR A 615 -15.19 -41.23 -12.08
CA THR A 615 -16.13 -42.11 -11.37
C THR A 615 -15.57 -43.52 -11.10
N GLY A 616 -15.54 -43.97 -9.84
CA GLY A 616 -15.29 -45.38 -9.50
C GLY A 616 -15.20 -45.64 -8.00
N GLY A 617 -16.17 -46.37 -7.43
CA GLY A 617 -16.14 -46.74 -6.01
C GLY A 617 -15.31 -48.00 -5.75
N MET A 618 -14.32 -47.92 -4.87
CA MET A 618 -13.70 -49.08 -4.21
C MET A 618 -13.41 -48.79 -2.74
N THR A 619 -13.71 -49.77 -1.89
CA THR A 619 -13.30 -49.78 -0.48
C THR A 619 -11.86 -50.26 -0.35
N PHE A 620 -10.94 -49.44 0.16
CA PHE A 620 -9.62 -49.91 0.60
C PHE A 620 -9.16 -49.24 1.89
N SER A 621 -8.92 -50.07 2.90
CA SER A 621 -8.05 -49.74 4.02
C SER A 621 -6.61 -49.64 3.51
N ASN A 622 -6.01 -48.45 3.56
CA ASN A 622 -4.63 -48.21 3.14
C ASN A 622 -3.95 -47.25 4.16
N PRO A 623 -2.84 -47.62 4.82
CA PRO A 623 -2.20 -46.77 5.84
C PRO A 623 -1.63 -45.45 5.31
N ASN A 624 -1.44 -45.32 4.00
CA ASN A 624 -0.86 -44.13 3.37
C ASN A 624 -1.95 -43.16 2.89
N SER A 625 -2.87 -42.76 3.78
CA SER A 625 -3.74 -41.61 3.53
C SER A 625 -2.90 -40.34 3.51
N LEU A 626 -2.81 -39.69 2.34
CA LEU A 626 -2.00 -38.49 2.16
C LEU A 626 -2.55 -37.34 3.02
N ASP A 627 -1.65 -36.73 3.78
CA ASP A 627 -1.98 -35.64 4.70
C ASP A 627 -2.39 -34.37 3.92
N PRO A 628 -3.63 -33.85 4.08
CA PRO A 628 -4.06 -32.62 3.42
C PRO A 628 -3.30 -31.37 3.89
N PHE A 629 -2.51 -31.47 4.97
CA PHE A 629 -1.68 -30.38 5.49
C PHE A 629 -0.27 -30.33 4.89
N SER A 630 0.15 -31.32 4.09
CA SER A 630 1.54 -31.53 3.63
C SER A 630 2.14 -30.46 2.68
N GLY A 631 1.45 -29.34 2.47
CA GLY A 631 1.96 -28.18 1.72
C GLY A 631 1.79 -26.84 2.45
N PHE A 632 1.15 -26.82 3.63
CA PHE A 632 1.13 -25.66 4.50
C PHE A 632 2.43 -25.61 5.30
N ASP A 633 3.05 -24.44 5.41
CA ASP A 633 4.00 -24.16 6.49
C ASP A 633 3.23 -24.22 7.83
N ILE A 634 3.23 -25.39 8.48
CA ILE A 634 2.65 -25.59 9.81
C ILE A 634 3.78 -25.72 10.83
N PRO A 635 4.07 -24.66 11.60
CA PRO A 635 5.09 -24.71 12.63
C PRO A 635 4.53 -25.36 13.91
N PHE A 636 4.81 -26.66 14.09
CA PHE A 636 4.73 -27.46 15.32
C PHE A 636 3.39 -27.60 16.08
N TRP A 637 2.44 -26.67 15.98
CA TRP A 637 1.15 -26.72 16.68
C TRP A 637 0.14 -27.73 16.08
N PHE A 638 0.57 -28.51 15.08
CA PHE A 638 0.01 -29.83 14.80
C PHE A 638 0.79 -30.85 15.63
N ASP A 639 0.26 -31.17 16.81
CA ASP A 639 0.84 -32.14 17.74
C ASP A 639 0.69 -33.57 17.16
N GLN A 640 1.79 -34.14 16.66
CA GLN A 640 1.77 -35.40 15.90
C GLN A 640 1.30 -36.63 16.71
N GLU A 641 1.20 -36.51 18.04
CA GLU A 641 0.73 -37.60 18.90
C GLU A 641 -0.81 -37.70 19.00
N GLN A 642 -1.57 -36.72 18.50
CA GLN A 642 -3.04 -36.78 18.51
C GLN A 642 -3.59 -37.47 17.26
N HIS A 643 -3.65 -38.81 17.31
CA HIS A 643 -4.35 -39.62 16.32
C HIS A 643 -5.88 -39.34 16.33
N TRP A 644 -6.34 -38.46 15.43
CA TRP A 644 -7.75 -38.39 15.07
C TRP A 644 -8.15 -39.60 14.23
N ASP A 645 -8.97 -40.47 14.81
CA ASP A 645 -9.51 -41.65 14.14
C ASP A 645 -10.71 -41.24 13.27
N PHE A 646 -10.45 -40.88 12.00
CA PHE A 646 -11.41 -40.33 11.04
C PHE A 646 -12.45 -41.36 10.53
N THR A 647 -12.92 -42.28 11.38
CA THR A 647 -13.89 -43.33 11.04
C THR A 647 -15.07 -43.47 12.03
N GLN A 648 -15.81 -42.37 12.24
CA GLN A 648 -17.17 -42.39 12.81
C GLN A 648 -18.02 -41.18 12.44
#